data_AF-A0A953ZVF5-F1
#
_entry.id   AF-A0A953ZVF5-F1
#
_cell.length_a   1.000
_cell.length_b   1.000
_cell.length_c   1.000
_cell.angle_alpha   90.00
_cell.angle_beta   90.00
_cell.angle_gamma   90.00
#
_symmetry.space_group_name_H-M   'P 1'
#
loop_
_entity.id
_entity.type
_entity.pdbx_description
1 polymer ?
#
loop_
_entity_poly.entity_id
_entity_poly.type
_entity_poly.pdbx_seq_one_letter_code
_entity_poly.pdbx_strand_id
1 'polypeptide(L)'
;MTTLELALTAGYLACLAPLALLGVHRGWTLLIWLRRGGTAPLRPRPEPAALDELPTVTVQLPIFNERHVAVRLLEAVAALDYPPELLEVQVLDDSDDDTTEVVASALRRLDRGAARFHHVRRGTRHGFKAGALAHGLAHARGALIAIFDADFVPPHDFLRRTVVEFADPRVGLVQARWGHTNRTQSLLTRIQALLLDGHFVVEQQARHIAGFLFNFNGTAGVFRRGCIEDAGGWQHDTLTEDLDLSYRAQLRGWRFVYLPTLCCPAELPTDMNSFLTQQHRWAKGSIQTGRKLLGAVWRAPLSGMAKLEGTFHLLGNIAFPLLLAVILTALPIHALRQASGQGAPALLGAIESAPLLLATLSVLAYYGTSQAALGRLGGAGLLRLPLVLVLGAGACVNNTAAVLGGLRRDPGEFRRTPKNPGASPAHSYRTARGALPFLELLLGTYAATTAALAYVQQLWPTAVFHGLFAGGLLWVGIRSLNVGIRRRSAVAIAALASCAHGTHNSAPIEPNQTAAELVVCQARIGKEHTLTEVVATTAAGFTRTELPGRLGMEFGVRVHPDGNRVVFARERELSREDSRELFTATLDRSSPEVRLTGNAYADDAPCWAPDGLAIAFSSAIAGSREIWRIDPDGSNPARLTAGFDDRDPDWHASGIVFSRGSTTGPARLVRIDANGANPTDLTDGGAGGPGTGDVEPAWSPDGRSVLFVRRLGTATTTLMRLAFGNPVPQPVGALGLGEDRWPRWSPHGDRIFVARRRPAAGLDGLRLWAMDADGGNAWLLIPDQRFAYLGFDPTRHLPAFVTPQPNAVLVPAADGTFSLQAGRLSQGSDRLVRDEDGQVLGIATELFEGREVAGLLFRVTLPVADPQRVAAVRCTVTAGLSRTDDDSFLRLALRNFVAERHDSILETKPTTTGLATYAFTTSSLAHIDHAGLLQLEVIGDLSPGATAELRVDYLKVEMWLRDRTP
;
A
#
# COMPACT_ATOMS: atom_id res chain seq x y z
N MET A 1 30.03 -46.75 -21.20
CA MET A 1 30.02 -45.66 -20.21
C MET A 1 31.43 -45.40 -19.70
N THR A 2 31.83 -44.13 -19.62
CA THR A 2 33.11 -43.76 -18.97
C THR A 2 32.99 -43.85 -17.44
N THR A 3 34.10 -43.90 -16.69
CA THR A 3 34.07 -43.90 -15.21
C THR A 3 33.37 -42.66 -14.65
N LEU A 4 33.57 -41.50 -15.28
CA LEU A 4 32.91 -40.24 -14.91
C LEU A 4 31.40 -40.29 -15.17
N GLU A 5 30.98 -40.82 -16.33
CA GLU A 5 29.57 -41.00 -16.66
C GLU A 5 28.86 -41.94 -15.68
N LEU A 6 29.53 -43.04 -15.31
CA LEU A 6 29.00 -44.00 -14.32
C LEU A 6 28.84 -43.33 -12.94
N ALA A 7 29.84 -42.57 -12.49
CA ALA A 7 29.77 -41.86 -11.21
C ALA A 7 28.65 -40.81 -11.18
N LEU A 8 28.51 -40.01 -12.25
CA LEU A 8 27.44 -39.01 -12.37
C LEU A 8 26.05 -39.67 -12.44
N THR A 9 25.91 -40.75 -13.21
CA THR A 9 24.66 -41.50 -13.33
C THR A 9 24.28 -42.12 -11.98
N ALA A 10 25.23 -42.70 -11.25
CA ALA A 10 24.97 -43.23 -9.91
C ALA A 10 24.51 -42.14 -8.93
N GLY A 11 25.16 -40.96 -8.94
CA GLY A 11 24.75 -39.81 -8.14
C GLY A 11 23.36 -39.28 -8.49
N TYR A 12 23.05 -39.20 -9.79
CA TYR A 12 21.72 -38.82 -10.29
C TYR A 12 20.63 -39.78 -9.81
N LEU A 13 20.85 -41.10 -9.96
CA LEU A 13 19.90 -42.12 -9.52
C LEU A 13 19.74 -42.13 -7.99
N ALA A 14 20.81 -41.89 -7.23
CA ALA A 14 20.76 -41.77 -5.78
C ALA A 14 19.92 -40.57 -5.32
N CYS A 15 19.85 -39.49 -6.10
CA CYS A 15 18.97 -38.34 -5.82
C CYS A 15 17.53 -38.58 -6.31
N LEU A 16 17.37 -39.32 -7.41
CA LEU A 16 16.07 -39.60 -8.02
C LEU A 16 15.26 -40.61 -7.20
N ALA A 17 15.90 -41.63 -6.62
CA ALA A 17 15.23 -42.63 -5.79
C ALA A 17 14.41 -42.04 -4.63
N PRO A 18 14.94 -41.15 -3.76
CA PRO A 18 14.15 -40.53 -2.70
C PRO A 18 13.04 -39.59 -3.23
N LEU A 19 13.24 -38.93 -4.39
CA LEU A 19 12.16 -38.18 -5.04
C LEU A 19 11.02 -39.08 -5.52
N ALA A 20 11.36 -40.25 -6.07
CA ALA A 20 10.39 -41.28 -6.45
C ALA A 20 9.59 -41.75 -5.24
N LEU A 21 10.28 -42.00 -4.12
CA LEU A 21 9.64 -42.40 -2.86
C LEU A 21 8.69 -41.32 -2.34
N LEU A 22 9.04 -40.04 -2.46
CA LEU A 22 8.14 -38.93 -2.12
C LEU A 22 6.91 -38.88 -3.05
N GLY A 23 7.07 -39.18 -4.34
CA GLY A 23 5.96 -39.32 -5.28
C GLY A 23 5.03 -40.50 -4.93
N VAL A 24 5.61 -41.66 -4.62
CA VAL A 24 4.88 -42.85 -4.15
C VAL A 24 4.14 -42.54 -2.85
N HIS A 25 4.78 -41.87 -1.89
CA HIS A 25 4.17 -41.43 -0.64
C HIS A 25 2.97 -40.51 -0.86
N ARG A 26 3.06 -39.58 -1.82
CA ARG A 26 1.93 -38.72 -2.20
C ARG A 26 0.78 -39.53 -2.82
N GLY A 27 1.09 -40.49 -3.69
CA GLY A 27 0.11 -41.43 -4.22
C GLY A 27 -0.54 -42.28 -3.12
N TRP A 28 0.24 -42.74 -2.15
CA TRP A 28 -0.24 -43.46 -0.97
C TRP A 28 -1.18 -42.62 -0.11
N THR A 29 -0.85 -41.35 0.14
CA THR A 29 -1.71 -40.40 0.86
C THR A 29 -3.05 -40.23 0.14
N LEU A 30 -3.03 -40.10 -1.20
CA LEU A 30 -4.23 -40.04 -2.02
C LEU A 30 -5.05 -41.35 -1.91
N LEU A 31 -4.40 -42.51 -1.94
CA LEU A 31 -5.08 -43.80 -1.80
C LEU A 31 -5.75 -43.97 -0.43
N ILE A 32 -5.12 -43.52 0.65
CA ILE A 32 -5.73 -43.49 1.99
C ILE A 32 -7.00 -42.65 1.95
N TRP A 33 -6.91 -41.44 1.39
CA TRP A 33 -8.03 -40.52 1.30
C TRP A 33 -9.19 -41.11 0.49
N LEU A 34 -8.90 -41.67 -0.69
CA LEU A 34 -9.90 -42.32 -1.55
C LEU A 34 -10.57 -43.51 -0.87
N ARG A 35 -9.79 -44.40 -0.24
CA ARG A 35 -10.31 -45.64 0.37
C ARG A 35 -11.10 -45.40 1.65
N ARG A 36 -10.82 -44.31 2.37
CA ARG A 36 -11.46 -44.00 3.64
C ARG A 36 -12.55 -42.92 3.52
N GLY A 37 -13.15 -42.80 2.33
CA GLY A 37 -14.34 -41.98 2.11
C GLY A 37 -14.06 -40.48 1.96
N GLY A 38 -12.84 -40.08 1.63
CA GLY A 38 -12.50 -38.67 1.35
C GLY A 38 -13.28 -38.08 0.17
N THR A 39 -13.70 -38.92 -0.78
CA THR A 39 -14.54 -38.56 -1.94
C THR A 39 -16.02 -38.44 -1.64
N ALA A 40 -16.47 -38.85 -0.44
CA ALA A 40 -17.81 -38.47 -0.02
C ALA A 40 -17.88 -36.95 -0.18
N PRO A 41 -18.90 -36.40 -0.87
CA PRO A 41 -19.02 -34.96 -0.99
C PRO A 41 -18.83 -34.39 0.41
N LEU A 42 -18.14 -33.25 0.50
CA LEU A 42 -17.95 -32.48 1.74
C LEU A 42 -19.32 -32.06 2.28
N ARG A 43 -20.15 -33.03 2.66
CA ARG A 43 -21.47 -32.92 3.21
C ARG A 43 -21.26 -32.53 4.66
N PRO A 44 -22.02 -31.57 5.17
CA PRO A 44 -22.04 -31.30 6.60
C PRO A 44 -22.17 -32.63 7.33
N ARG A 45 -21.28 -32.86 8.31
CA ARG A 45 -21.51 -33.92 9.30
C ARG A 45 -22.92 -33.66 9.88
N PRO A 46 -23.72 -34.70 10.20
CA PRO A 46 -24.94 -34.47 10.98
C PRO A 46 -24.59 -33.56 12.16
N GLU A 47 -25.44 -32.55 12.41
CA GLU A 47 -25.14 -31.55 13.43
C GLU A 47 -24.72 -32.26 14.72
N PRO A 48 -23.52 -31.97 15.24
CA PRO A 48 -23.08 -32.53 16.50
C PRO A 48 -24.17 -32.25 17.54
N ALA A 49 -24.43 -33.23 18.41
CA ALA A 49 -25.34 -33.01 19.53
C ALA A 49 -24.95 -31.69 20.22
N ALA A 50 -25.94 -30.82 20.43
CA ALA A 50 -25.70 -29.56 21.11
C ALA A 50 -24.98 -29.84 22.44
N LEU A 51 -23.94 -29.06 22.74
CA LEU A 51 -23.38 -29.10 24.08
C LEU A 51 -24.44 -28.54 25.03
N ASP A 52 -24.70 -29.25 26.13
CA ASP A 52 -25.61 -28.76 27.18
C ASP A 52 -25.11 -27.42 27.75
N GLU A 53 -23.79 -27.23 27.82
CA GLU A 53 -23.12 -25.98 28.21
C GLU A 53 -21.99 -25.61 27.23
N LEU A 54 -21.99 -24.36 26.78
CA LEU A 54 -20.94 -23.84 25.89
C LEU A 54 -19.67 -23.47 26.68
N PRO A 55 -18.46 -23.85 26.23
CA PRO A 55 -17.20 -23.51 26.91
C PRO A 55 -16.82 -22.03 26.72
N THR A 56 -16.01 -21.49 27.63
CA THR A 56 -15.39 -20.17 27.42
C THR A 56 -14.31 -20.22 26.34
N VAL A 57 -14.26 -19.21 25.49
CA VAL A 57 -13.34 -19.12 24.34
C VAL A 57 -12.58 -17.79 24.39
N THR A 58 -11.26 -17.85 24.28
CA THR A 58 -10.42 -16.68 23.97
C THR A 58 -10.00 -16.73 22.52
N VAL A 59 -10.31 -15.69 21.74
CA VAL A 59 -9.84 -15.50 20.38
C VAL A 59 -8.56 -14.66 20.41
N GLN A 60 -7.46 -15.17 19.87
CA GLN A 60 -6.19 -14.47 19.74
C GLN A 60 -5.92 -14.06 18.30
N LEU A 61 -5.68 -12.77 18.12
CA LEU A 61 -5.44 -12.13 16.83
C LEU A 61 -4.02 -11.53 16.81
N PRO A 62 -2.98 -12.31 16.45
CA PRO A 62 -1.63 -11.77 16.29
C PRO A 62 -1.55 -10.82 15.08
N ILE A 63 -1.12 -9.58 15.34
CA ILE A 63 -0.98 -8.51 14.34
C ILE A 63 0.42 -7.89 14.41
N PHE A 64 1.04 -7.72 13.26
CA PHE A 64 2.28 -7.00 13.01
C PHE A 64 2.28 -6.30 11.63
N ASN A 65 1.98 -4.99 11.61
CA ASN A 65 2.03 -4.12 10.43
C ASN A 65 0.97 -4.47 9.34
N GLU A 66 -0.18 -5.05 9.71
CA GLU A 66 -1.27 -5.45 8.83
C GLU A 66 -2.41 -4.42 8.66
N ARG A 67 -2.10 -3.12 8.57
CA ARG A 67 -3.12 -2.05 8.41
C ARG A 67 -4.23 -2.34 7.38
N HIS A 68 -3.90 -2.98 6.26
CA HIS A 68 -4.84 -3.21 5.15
C HIS A 68 -5.85 -4.34 5.38
N VAL A 69 -5.59 -5.24 6.34
CA VAL A 69 -6.46 -6.41 6.60
C VAL A 69 -6.96 -6.45 8.04
N ALA A 70 -6.34 -5.71 8.96
CA ALA A 70 -6.71 -5.68 10.37
C ALA A 70 -8.18 -5.32 10.62
N VAL A 71 -8.70 -4.28 9.96
CA VAL A 71 -10.11 -3.86 10.13
C VAL A 71 -11.09 -4.96 9.72
N ARG A 72 -10.84 -5.59 8.56
CA ARG A 72 -11.66 -6.69 8.03
C ARG A 72 -11.66 -7.89 8.98
N LEU A 73 -10.51 -8.23 9.56
CA LEU A 73 -10.43 -9.29 10.57
C LEU A 73 -11.26 -8.96 11.81
N LEU A 74 -11.12 -7.74 12.34
CA LEU A 74 -11.85 -7.31 13.55
C LEU A 74 -13.36 -7.33 13.34
N GLU A 75 -13.83 -6.88 12.17
CA GLU A 75 -15.25 -6.94 11.81
C GLU A 75 -15.77 -8.39 11.69
N ALA A 76 -14.98 -9.30 11.10
CA ALA A 76 -15.35 -10.71 11.00
C ALA A 76 -15.40 -11.41 12.37
N VAL A 77 -14.44 -11.12 13.25
CA VAL A 77 -14.41 -11.67 14.62
C VAL A 77 -15.53 -11.06 15.47
N ALA A 78 -15.86 -9.79 15.26
CA ALA A 78 -16.96 -9.15 15.97
C ALA A 78 -18.32 -9.82 15.66
N ALA A 79 -18.46 -10.36 14.45
CA ALA A 79 -19.65 -11.04 13.94
C ALA A 79 -19.73 -12.54 14.26
N LEU A 80 -18.82 -13.09 15.06
CA LEU A 80 -18.91 -14.49 15.51
C LEU A 80 -20.18 -14.71 16.34
N ASP A 81 -20.95 -15.72 15.97
CA ASP A 81 -22.13 -16.18 16.70
C ASP A 81 -21.67 -17.02 17.90
N TYR A 82 -21.43 -16.32 19.01
CA TYR A 82 -21.09 -16.92 20.30
C TYR A 82 -21.56 -15.99 21.44
N PRO A 83 -21.98 -16.53 22.59
CA PRO A 83 -22.41 -15.69 23.72
C PRO A 83 -21.29 -14.74 24.17
N PRO A 84 -21.54 -13.41 24.22
CA PRO A 84 -20.50 -12.41 24.54
C PRO A 84 -19.82 -12.63 25.90
N GLU A 85 -20.55 -13.14 26.89
CA GLU A 85 -20.06 -13.43 28.24
C GLU A 85 -19.11 -14.63 28.29
N LEU A 86 -19.15 -15.50 27.27
CA LEU A 86 -18.27 -16.66 27.12
C LEU A 86 -17.13 -16.40 26.12
N LEU A 87 -17.08 -15.22 25.51
CA LEU A 87 -16.13 -14.87 24.46
C LEU A 87 -15.20 -13.73 24.90
N GLU A 88 -13.90 -13.97 24.86
CA GLU A 88 -12.85 -12.96 25.02
C GLU A 88 -12.13 -12.79 23.68
N VAL A 89 -11.79 -11.57 23.29
CA VAL A 89 -10.99 -11.31 22.08
C VAL A 89 -9.74 -10.52 22.45
N GLN A 90 -8.57 -11.10 22.20
CA GLN A 90 -7.25 -10.49 22.38
C GLN A 90 -6.67 -10.09 21.03
N VAL A 91 -6.47 -8.81 20.80
CA VAL A 91 -5.69 -8.28 19.67
C VAL A 91 -4.25 -8.13 20.12
N LEU A 92 -3.40 -9.07 19.72
CA LEU A 92 -1.99 -9.16 20.12
C LEU A 92 -1.15 -8.37 19.12
N ASP A 93 -0.99 -7.07 19.37
CA ASP A 93 -0.43 -6.10 18.44
C ASP A 93 1.04 -5.79 18.75
N ASP A 94 1.91 -6.29 17.87
CA ASP A 94 3.36 -6.08 17.87
C ASP A 94 3.80 -5.00 16.88
N SER A 95 2.85 -4.28 16.24
CA SER A 95 3.12 -3.37 15.14
C SER A 95 3.98 -2.17 15.56
N ASP A 96 4.87 -1.75 14.67
CA ASP A 96 5.74 -0.58 14.81
C ASP A 96 5.40 0.54 13.81
N ASP A 97 4.27 0.40 13.09
CA ASP A 97 3.72 1.38 12.15
C ASP A 97 2.29 1.85 12.54
N ASP A 98 1.64 2.55 11.61
CA ASP A 98 0.28 3.10 11.72
C ASP A 98 -0.81 2.03 11.97
N THR A 99 -0.49 0.74 11.82
CA THR A 99 -1.43 -0.37 12.12
C THR A 99 -1.96 -0.30 13.55
N THR A 100 -1.14 0.13 14.52
CA THR A 100 -1.58 0.26 15.93
C THR A 100 -2.79 1.19 16.04
N GLU A 101 -2.73 2.35 15.39
CA GLU A 101 -3.79 3.36 15.45
C GLU A 101 -5.05 2.92 14.68
N VAL A 102 -4.86 2.21 13.56
CA VAL A 102 -5.94 1.60 12.79
C VAL A 102 -6.70 0.58 13.62
N VAL A 103 -6.00 -0.32 14.30
CA VAL A 103 -6.58 -1.31 15.22
C VAL A 103 -7.33 -0.61 16.35
N ALA A 104 -6.70 0.35 17.04
CA ALA A 104 -7.31 1.06 18.15
C ALA A 104 -8.60 1.80 17.73
N SER A 105 -8.59 2.41 16.54
CA SER A 105 -9.76 3.11 15.98
C SER A 105 -10.89 2.16 15.60
N ALA A 106 -10.57 1.00 15.03
CA ALA A 106 -11.55 -0.02 14.70
C ALA A 106 -12.19 -0.61 15.97
N LEU A 107 -11.40 -0.86 17.01
CA LEU A 107 -11.90 -1.37 18.29
C LEU A 107 -12.86 -0.37 18.96
N ARG A 108 -12.54 0.93 18.97
CA ARG A 108 -13.46 1.98 19.48
C ARG A 108 -14.80 2.03 18.73
N ARG A 109 -14.82 1.72 17.43
CA ARG A 109 -16.06 1.65 16.64
C ARG A 109 -16.90 0.41 16.97
N LEU A 110 -16.24 -0.71 17.23
CA LEU A 110 -16.87 -2.01 17.44
C LEU A 110 -17.35 -2.21 18.88
N ASP A 111 -16.79 -1.48 19.84
CA ASP A 111 -17.17 -1.55 21.25
C ASP A 111 -18.37 -0.63 21.56
N ARG A 112 -19.58 -1.21 21.54
CA ARG A 112 -20.86 -0.54 21.91
C ARG A 112 -21.49 -1.09 23.20
N GLY A 113 -20.70 -1.61 24.14
CA GLY A 113 -21.18 -1.88 25.50
C GLY A 113 -20.90 -3.26 26.10
N ALA A 114 -19.93 -4.00 25.59
CA ALA A 114 -19.43 -5.20 26.27
C ALA A 114 -17.91 -5.27 26.11
N ALA A 115 -17.17 -5.18 27.21
CA ALA A 115 -15.71 -5.14 27.29
C ALA A 115 -15.03 -6.46 26.84
N ARG A 116 -15.33 -6.91 25.62
CA ARG A 116 -14.93 -8.18 24.99
C ARG A 116 -13.57 -8.10 24.30
N PHE A 117 -13.20 -6.93 23.77
CA PHE A 117 -11.97 -6.74 23.02
C PHE A 117 -10.87 -6.15 23.90
N HIS A 118 -9.69 -6.77 23.84
CA HIS A 118 -8.49 -6.33 24.54
C HIS A 118 -7.39 -6.04 23.52
N HIS A 119 -7.01 -4.78 23.38
CA HIS A 119 -5.84 -4.39 22.60
C HIS A 119 -4.59 -4.56 23.45
N VAL A 120 -3.84 -5.63 23.21
CA VAL A 120 -2.69 -6.03 24.01
C VAL A 120 -1.41 -5.71 23.26
N ARG A 121 -0.57 -4.84 23.84
CA ARG A 121 0.78 -4.57 23.35
C ARG A 121 1.81 -4.94 24.40
N ARG A 122 2.87 -5.64 23.98
CA ARG A 122 3.92 -6.14 24.88
C ARG A 122 5.26 -5.39 24.79
N GLY A 123 5.39 -4.41 23.88
CA GLY A 123 6.56 -3.53 23.74
C GLY A 123 7.86 -4.21 23.25
N THR A 124 7.85 -5.51 22.98
CA THR A 124 8.98 -6.28 22.43
C THR A 124 8.48 -7.26 21.40
N ARG A 125 9.28 -7.52 20.36
CA ARG A 125 8.98 -8.52 19.32
C ARG A 125 9.74 -9.83 19.50
N HIS A 126 10.30 -10.03 20.69
CA HIS A 126 11.01 -11.27 21.02
C HIS A 126 10.11 -12.50 20.83
N GLY A 127 10.62 -13.48 20.08
CA GLY A 127 9.87 -14.69 19.73
C GLY A 127 8.75 -14.49 18.69
N PHE A 128 8.64 -13.30 18.09
CA PHE A 128 7.66 -12.97 17.04
C PHE A 128 6.24 -13.45 17.39
N LYS A 129 5.52 -14.06 16.44
CA LYS A 129 4.15 -14.57 16.61
C LYS A 129 4.02 -15.54 17.78
N ALA A 130 4.94 -16.51 17.93
CA ALA A 130 4.94 -17.45 19.03
C ALA A 130 5.04 -16.76 20.40
N GLY A 131 5.88 -15.73 20.49
CA GLY A 131 6.00 -14.91 21.70
C GLY A 131 4.75 -14.08 21.98
N ALA A 132 4.09 -13.54 20.95
CA ALA A 132 2.85 -12.78 21.10
C ALA A 132 1.73 -13.70 21.62
N LEU A 133 1.58 -14.88 21.02
CA LEU A 133 0.63 -15.91 21.45
C LEU A 133 0.90 -16.40 22.88
N ALA A 134 2.17 -16.59 23.26
CA ALA A 134 2.56 -16.93 24.63
C ALA A 134 2.15 -15.83 25.64
N HIS A 135 2.39 -14.57 25.29
CA HIS A 135 2.03 -13.43 26.12
C HIS A 135 0.51 -13.31 26.28
N GLY A 136 -0.26 -13.50 25.21
CA GLY A 136 -1.71 -13.54 25.26
C GLY A 136 -2.23 -14.72 26.10
N LEU A 137 -1.64 -15.91 25.94
CA LEU A 137 -2.06 -17.13 26.63
C LEU A 137 -1.95 -17.00 28.15
N ALA A 138 -0.90 -16.32 28.63
CA ALA A 138 -0.72 -16.05 30.07
C ALA A 138 -1.89 -15.26 30.68
N HIS A 139 -2.60 -14.46 29.88
CA HIS A 139 -3.71 -13.61 30.30
C HIS A 139 -5.07 -14.06 29.77
N ALA A 140 -5.12 -15.16 29.01
CA ALA A 140 -6.36 -15.70 28.44
C ALA A 140 -7.30 -16.21 29.54
N ARG A 141 -8.61 -16.06 29.35
CA ARG A 141 -9.66 -16.54 30.28
C ARG A 141 -10.39 -17.79 29.78
N GLY A 142 -10.37 -18.02 28.47
CA GLY A 142 -11.04 -19.13 27.81
C GLY A 142 -10.42 -20.49 28.14
N ALA A 143 -11.29 -21.48 28.34
CA ALA A 143 -10.89 -22.89 28.36
C ALA A 143 -10.40 -23.35 26.97
N LEU A 144 -10.90 -22.71 25.92
CA LEU A 144 -10.50 -22.91 24.53
C LEU A 144 -9.85 -21.64 23.97
N ILE A 145 -8.85 -21.80 23.10
CA ILE A 145 -8.10 -20.73 22.46
C ILE A 145 -8.26 -20.82 20.94
N ALA A 146 -8.98 -19.88 20.33
CA ALA A 146 -9.13 -19.77 18.89
C ALA A 146 -8.09 -18.79 18.33
N ILE A 147 -7.45 -19.10 17.20
CA ILE A 147 -6.37 -18.27 16.64
C ILE A 147 -6.67 -17.94 15.19
N PHE A 148 -6.61 -16.65 14.86
CA PHE A 148 -6.77 -16.15 13.48
C PHE A 148 -5.68 -15.15 13.12
N ASP A 149 -4.97 -15.41 12.02
CA ASP A 149 -4.04 -14.45 11.43
C ASP A 149 -4.79 -13.25 10.82
N ALA A 150 -4.09 -12.11 10.75
CA ALA A 150 -4.61 -10.82 10.28
C ALA A 150 -5.31 -10.85 8.91
N ASP A 151 -4.99 -11.80 8.03
CA ASP A 151 -5.57 -11.93 6.70
C ASP A 151 -6.76 -12.90 6.59
N PHE A 152 -7.18 -13.51 7.70
CA PHE A 152 -8.28 -14.47 7.74
C PHE A 152 -9.63 -13.80 7.99
N VAL A 153 -10.68 -14.40 7.44
CA VAL A 153 -12.07 -13.97 7.61
C VAL A 153 -12.87 -15.18 8.10
N PRO A 154 -12.94 -15.44 9.43
CA PRO A 154 -13.73 -16.55 9.95
C PRO A 154 -15.23 -16.37 9.64
N PRO A 155 -15.95 -17.43 9.25
CA PRO A 155 -17.40 -17.37 9.13
C PRO A 155 -18.04 -17.21 10.51
N HIS A 156 -19.22 -16.59 10.58
CA HIS A 156 -19.89 -16.28 11.85
C HIS A 156 -20.15 -17.53 12.72
N ASP A 157 -20.43 -18.68 12.10
CA ASP A 157 -20.71 -19.97 12.76
C ASP A 157 -19.46 -20.76 13.20
N PHE A 158 -18.25 -20.20 13.02
CA PHE A 158 -16.99 -20.92 13.19
C PHE A 158 -16.83 -21.53 14.60
N LEU A 159 -17.12 -20.75 15.65
CA LEU A 159 -16.95 -21.22 17.03
C LEU A 159 -17.97 -22.32 17.35
N ARG A 160 -19.26 -22.13 17.07
CA ARG A 160 -20.30 -23.14 17.30
C ARG A 160 -19.96 -24.50 16.67
N ARG A 161 -19.41 -24.48 15.46
CA ARG A 161 -19.06 -25.72 14.73
C ARG A 161 -17.76 -26.38 15.20
N THR A 162 -16.90 -25.67 15.92
CA THR A 162 -15.63 -26.20 16.41
C THR A 162 -15.70 -26.65 17.86
N VAL A 163 -16.40 -25.91 18.73
CA VAL A 163 -16.46 -26.19 20.17
C VAL A 163 -17.08 -27.55 20.51
N VAL A 164 -18.04 -28.00 19.70
CA VAL A 164 -18.74 -29.29 19.86
C VAL A 164 -17.80 -30.50 19.81
N GLU A 165 -16.69 -30.43 19.08
CA GLU A 165 -15.73 -31.55 19.01
C GLU A 165 -14.92 -31.70 20.32
N PHE A 166 -14.93 -30.70 21.21
CA PHE A 166 -14.27 -30.76 22.52
C PHE A 166 -15.08 -31.49 23.59
N ALA A 167 -16.27 -32.00 23.26
CA ALA A 167 -17.00 -32.95 24.09
C ALA A 167 -16.14 -34.19 24.42
N ASP A 168 -15.25 -34.62 23.51
CA ASP A 168 -14.22 -35.61 23.82
C ASP A 168 -13.06 -34.90 24.56
N PRO A 169 -12.80 -35.23 25.84
CA PRO A 169 -11.77 -34.57 26.64
C PRO A 169 -10.36 -34.79 26.08
N ARG A 170 -10.15 -35.81 25.23
CA ARG A 170 -8.86 -36.08 24.58
C ARG A 170 -8.58 -35.16 23.40
N VAL A 171 -9.59 -34.43 22.90
CA VAL A 171 -9.41 -33.48 21.80
C VAL A 171 -8.65 -32.25 22.29
N GLY A 172 -7.47 -32.06 21.72
CA GLY A 172 -6.57 -30.94 22.00
C GLY A 172 -6.66 -29.83 20.95
N LEU A 173 -6.95 -30.17 19.69
CA LEU A 173 -7.07 -29.22 18.57
C LEU A 173 -8.24 -29.59 17.66
N VAL A 174 -8.96 -28.57 17.20
CA VAL A 174 -9.87 -28.63 16.05
C VAL A 174 -9.37 -27.65 14.98
N GLN A 175 -8.99 -28.14 13.81
CA GLN A 175 -8.49 -27.35 12.68
C GLN A 175 -9.55 -27.29 11.57
N ALA A 176 -9.88 -26.07 11.13
CA ALA A 176 -10.74 -25.85 9.97
C ALA A 176 -9.94 -25.81 8.66
N ARG A 177 -10.63 -26.03 7.54
CA ARG A 177 -10.05 -25.93 6.20
C ARG A 177 -9.81 -24.47 5.80
N TRP A 178 -8.69 -24.19 5.15
CA TRP A 178 -8.45 -22.87 4.58
C TRP A 178 -9.18 -22.67 3.24
N GLY A 179 -9.68 -21.46 3.04
CA GLY A 179 -10.13 -20.95 1.74
C GLY A 179 -9.28 -19.77 1.28
N HIS A 180 -9.57 -19.20 0.12
CA HIS A 180 -8.79 -18.10 -0.44
C HIS A 180 -9.68 -17.00 -1.02
N THR A 181 -9.59 -15.78 -0.46
CA THR A 181 -10.40 -14.62 -0.88
C THR A 181 -10.00 -14.12 -2.27
N ASN A 182 -8.70 -14.13 -2.58
CA ASN A 182 -8.13 -13.61 -3.82
C ASN A 182 -7.68 -14.71 -4.81
N ARG A 183 -8.30 -15.90 -4.75
CA ARG A 183 -7.98 -17.05 -5.63
C ARG A 183 -7.82 -16.64 -7.10
N THR A 184 -8.75 -15.85 -7.63
CA THR A 184 -8.87 -15.57 -9.06
C THR A 184 -8.06 -14.37 -9.54
N GLN A 185 -7.40 -13.64 -8.62
CA GLN A 185 -6.73 -12.36 -8.86
C GLN A 185 -5.61 -12.43 -9.92
N SER A 186 -4.80 -13.48 -9.92
CA SER A 186 -3.74 -13.68 -10.90
C SER A 186 -3.51 -15.15 -11.22
N LEU A 187 -2.68 -15.45 -12.23
CA LEU A 187 -2.25 -16.82 -12.50
C LEU A 187 -1.50 -17.42 -11.30
N LEU A 188 -0.66 -16.62 -10.64
CA LEU A 188 0.11 -17.03 -9.47
C LEU A 188 -0.82 -17.41 -8.29
N THR A 189 -1.84 -16.60 -7.98
CA THR A 189 -2.80 -16.92 -6.91
C THR A 189 -3.66 -18.14 -7.24
N ARG A 190 -3.99 -18.38 -8.52
CA ARG A 190 -4.73 -19.58 -8.95
C ARG A 190 -3.91 -20.86 -8.74
N ILE A 191 -2.61 -20.82 -9.07
CA ILE A 191 -1.72 -21.98 -8.90
C ILE A 191 -1.41 -22.21 -7.41
N GLN A 192 -1.19 -21.15 -6.63
CA GLN A 192 -1.03 -21.25 -5.17
C GLN A 192 -2.26 -21.86 -4.50
N ALA A 193 -3.46 -21.43 -4.89
CA ALA A 193 -4.71 -21.97 -4.37
C ALA A 193 -4.85 -23.47 -4.68
N LEU A 194 -4.41 -23.89 -5.87
CA LEU A 194 -4.42 -25.29 -6.30
C LEU A 194 -3.44 -26.14 -5.47
N LEU A 195 -2.22 -25.63 -5.25
CA LEU A 195 -1.22 -26.23 -4.37
C LEU A 195 -1.74 -26.44 -2.95
N LEU A 196 -2.35 -25.40 -2.36
CA LEU A 196 -2.86 -25.44 -0.99
C LEU A 196 -4.11 -26.29 -0.85
N ASP A 197 -5.02 -26.27 -1.85
CA ASP A 197 -6.17 -27.17 -1.88
C ASP A 197 -5.76 -28.63 -1.79
N GLY A 198 -4.64 -29.02 -2.42
CA GLY A 198 -4.12 -30.38 -2.28
C GLY A 198 -3.86 -30.73 -0.81
N HIS A 199 -3.09 -29.90 -0.11
CA HIS A 199 -2.76 -30.10 1.30
C HIS A 199 -4.02 -30.11 2.20
N PHE A 200 -4.92 -29.14 2.04
CA PHE A 200 -6.07 -29.01 2.93
C PHE A 200 -7.22 -29.97 2.61
N VAL A 201 -7.47 -30.31 1.35
CA VAL A 201 -8.55 -31.25 0.99
C VAL A 201 -8.11 -32.70 1.17
N VAL A 202 -6.88 -33.03 0.76
CA VAL A 202 -6.43 -34.43 0.70
C VAL A 202 -5.54 -34.76 1.89
N GLU A 203 -4.37 -34.12 2.05
CA GLU A 203 -3.38 -34.56 3.03
C GLU A 203 -3.86 -34.44 4.49
N GLN A 204 -4.39 -33.29 4.92
CA GLN A 204 -4.84 -33.15 6.31
C GLN A 204 -5.98 -34.10 6.64
N GLN A 205 -6.94 -34.22 5.73
CA GLN A 205 -8.06 -35.12 5.89
C GLN A 205 -7.59 -36.59 5.90
N ALA A 206 -6.67 -36.98 5.01
CA ALA A 206 -6.09 -38.32 4.98
C ALA A 206 -5.39 -38.67 6.28
N ARG A 207 -4.55 -37.76 6.79
CA ARG A 207 -3.83 -37.93 8.07
C ARG A 207 -4.82 -38.04 9.24
N HIS A 208 -5.82 -37.17 9.29
CA HIS A 208 -6.85 -37.19 10.33
C HIS A 208 -7.63 -38.52 10.33
N ILE A 209 -8.14 -38.97 9.19
CA ILE A 209 -8.90 -40.23 9.07
C ILE A 209 -8.00 -41.45 9.30
N ALA A 210 -6.70 -41.33 9.03
CA ALA A 210 -5.71 -42.38 9.29
C ALA A 210 -5.21 -42.43 10.74
N GLY A 211 -5.49 -41.40 11.55
CA GLY A 211 -4.92 -41.25 12.89
C GLY A 211 -3.41 -40.95 12.86
N PHE A 212 -2.91 -40.37 11.78
CA PHE A 212 -1.52 -39.94 11.65
C PHE A 212 -1.34 -38.52 12.18
N LEU A 213 -0.09 -38.20 12.55
CA LEU A 213 0.29 -36.87 12.98
C LEU A 213 0.05 -35.85 11.86
N PHE A 214 -0.64 -34.76 12.18
CA PHE A 214 -0.80 -33.60 11.31
C PHE A 214 -0.71 -32.30 12.11
N ASN A 215 -0.51 -31.17 11.43
CA ASN A 215 -0.25 -29.90 12.07
C ASN A 215 -1.50 -29.00 12.14
N PHE A 216 -1.57 -28.21 13.21
CA PHE A 216 -2.17 -26.90 13.20
C PHE A 216 -1.46 -26.03 12.15
N ASN A 217 -2.22 -25.26 11.39
CA ASN A 217 -1.69 -24.45 10.30
C ASN A 217 -1.29 -23.03 10.73
N GLY A 218 -1.26 -22.78 12.04
CA GLY A 218 -0.94 -21.47 12.60
C GLY A 218 -2.16 -20.54 12.74
N THR A 219 -3.32 -20.91 12.19
CA THR A 219 -4.56 -20.10 12.20
C THR A 219 -5.76 -20.95 11.78
N ALA A 220 -6.97 -20.41 11.97
CA ALA A 220 -8.24 -21.08 11.70
C ALA A 220 -8.39 -22.40 12.45
N GLY A 221 -7.96 -22.42 13.71
CA GLY A 221 -8.09 -23.57 14.59
C GLY A 221 -8.34 -23.14 16.03
N VAL A 222 -8.92 -24.06 16.79
CA VAL A 222 -9.22 -23.91 18.21
C VAL A 222 -8.43 -24.96 18.97
N PHE A 223 -7.72 -24.54 20.02
CA PHE A 223 -7.03 -25.43 20.94
C PHE A 223 -7.76 -25.50 22.28
N ARG A 224 -7.67 -26.65 22.94
CA ARG A 224 -7.86 -26.72 24.38
C ARG A 224 -6.67 -26.05 25.05
N ARG A 225 -6.90 -25.10 25.96
CA ARG A 225 -5.83 -24.39 26.67
C ARG A 225 -4.84 -25.35 27.35
N GLY A 226 -5.37 -26.32 28.10
CA GLY A 226 -4.57 -27.34 28.78
C GLY A 226 -3.72 -28.19 27.84
N CYS A 227 -4.11 -28.35 26.56
CA CYS A 227 -3.28 -29.02 25.56
C CYS A 227 -2.03 -28.20 25.21
N ILE A 228 -2.15 -26.87 25.11
CA ILE A 228 -1.01 -26.00 24.84
C ILE A 228 -0.05 -26.01 26.04
N GLU A 229 -0.60 -25.90 27.25
CA GLU A 229 0.16 -25.88 28.50
C GLU A 229 0.88 -27.21 28.73
N ASP A 230 0.18 -28.34 28.65
CA ASP A 230 0.77 -29.68 28.76
C ASP A 230 1.83 -29.93 27.69
N ALA A 231 1.62 -29.43 26.46
CA ALA A 231 2.61 -29.54 25.40
C ALA A 231 3.93 -28.79 25.70
N GLY A 232 3.96 -27.90 26.69
CA GLY A 232 5.10 -27.04 27.04
C GLY A 232 5.04 -25.64 26.42
N GLY A 233 3.83 -25.17 26.09
CA GLY A 233 3.56 -23.82 25.59
C GLY A 233 3.99 -23.56 24.14
N TRP A 234 3.89 -22.30 23.75
CA TRP A 234 4.45 -21.77 22.50
C TRP A 234 5.96 -21.65 22.60
N GLN A 235 6.68 -22.27 21.66
CA GLN A 235 8.14 -22.23 21.58
C GLN A 235 8.55 -21.50 20.30
N HIS A 236 9.58 -20.67 20.38
CA HIS A 236 10.02 -19.78 19.30
C HIS A 236 11.42 -20.11 18.78
N ASP A 237 11.93 -21.31 19.11
CA ASP A 237 13.21 -21.86 18.64
C ASP A 237 13.12 -22.45 17.22
N THR A 238 11.92 -22.48 16.64
CA THR A 238 11.66 -22.84 15.23
C THR A 238 10.81 -21.75 14.57
N LEU A 239 10.92 -21.61 13.25
CA LEU A 239 10.11 -20.65 12.47
C LEU A 239 8.66 -21.10 12.22
N THR A 240 8.31 -22.33 12.62
CA THR A 240 6.98 -22.94 12.49
C THR A 240 6.53 -23.42 13.86
N GLU A 241 6.24 -22.47 14.73
CA GLU A 241 5.81 -22.72 16.11
C GLU A 241 4.55 -23.57 16.20
N ASP A 242 3.72 -23.48 15.17
CA ASP A 242 2.46 -24.20 14.97
C ASP A 242 2.69 -25.69 14.74
N LEU A 243 3.57 -26.05 13.80
CA LEU A 243 3.98 -27.42 13.51
C LEU A 243 4.68 -28.06 14.71
N ASP A 244 5.56 -27.29 15.37
CA ASP A 244 6.27 -27.75 16.58
C ASP A 244 5.31 -28.08 17.72
N LEU A 245 4.40 -27.15 18.06
CA LEU A 245 3.37 -27.37 19.08
C LEU A 245 2.50 -28.58 18.75
N SER A 246 2.12 -28.71 17.47
CA SER A 246 1.26 -29.81 17.00
C SER A 246 1.84 -31.18 17.26
N TYR A 247 3.12 -31.37 16.97
CA TYR A 247 3.79 -32.65 17.19
C TYR A 247 4.00 -32.89 18.68
N ARG A 248 4.44 -31.88 19.45
CA ARG A 248 4.61 -32.02 20.90
C ARG A 248 3.31 -32.41 21.60
N ALA A 249 2.19 -31.83 21.21
CA ALA A 249 0.87 -32.15 21.77
C ALA A 249 0.46 -33.59 21.45
N GLN A 250 0.51 -34.00 20.17
CA GLN A 250 0.12 -35.36 19.79
C GLN A 250 1.05 -36.44 20.35
N LEU A 251 2.34 -36.14 20.56
CA LEU A 251 3.29 -37.06 21.23
C LEU A 251 2.96 -37.25 22.72
N ARG A 252 2.21 -36.34 23.33
CA ARG A 252 1.62 -36.51 24.67
C ARG A 252 0.24 -37.17 24.66
N GLY A 253 -0.25 -37.61 23.50
CA GLY A 253 -1.50 -38.34 23.37
C GLY A 253 -2.73 -37.48 23.10
N TRP A 254 -2.57 -36.16 22.92
CA TRP A 254 -3.67 -35.29 22.51
C TRP A 254 -4.16 -35.63 21.10
N ARG A 255 -5.49 -35.66 20.93
CA ARG A 255 -6.13 -35.95 19.64
C ARG A 255 -6.43 -34.67 18.88
N PHE A 256 -6.11 -34.66 17.60
CA PHE A 256 -6.41 -33.56 16.70
C PHE A 256 -7.56 -33.92 15.75
N VAL A 257 -8.49 -32.98 15.55
CA VAL A 257 -9.66 -33.11 14.68
C VAL A 257 -9.54 -32.15 13.50
N TYR A 258 -9.83 -32.63 12.29
CA TYR A 258 -9.84 -31.81 11.08
C TYR A 258 -11.26 -31.70 10.53
N LEU A 259 -11.74 -30.48 10.30
CA LEU A 259 -13.07 -30.19 9.76
C LEU A 259 -12.96 -29.72 8.30
N PRO A 260 -13.05 -30.62 7.30
CA PRO A 260 -12.86 -30.27 5.90
C PRO A 260 -14.03 -29.43 5.33
N THR A 261 -15.20 -29.45 5.98
CA THR A 261 -16.42 -28.73 5.58
C THR A 261 -16.54 -27.34 6.19
N LEU A 262 -15.72 -26.99 7.19
CA LEU A 262 -15.66 -25.65 7.76
C LEU A 262 -14.52 -24.90 7.08
N CYS A 263 -14.85 -23.87 6.29
CA CYS A 263 -13.89 -23.13 5.49
C CYS A 263 -13.65 -21.75 6.08
N CYS A 264 -12.39 -21.41 6.38
CA CYS A 264 -11.96 -20.10 6.81
C CYS A 264 -11.08 -19.46 5.72
N PRO A 265 -11.61 -18.51 4.92
CA PRO A 265 -10.86 -17.90 3.83
C PRO A 265 -9.75 -16.93 4.30
N ALA A 266 -8.66 -16.90 3.53
CA ALA A 266 -7.48 -16.05 3.76
C ALA A 266 -6.90 -15.46 2.46
N GLU A 267 -5.93 -14.56 2.56
CA GLU A 267 -5.33 -13.89 1.41
C GLU A 267 -4.00 -14.53 0.96
N LEU A 268 -3.91 -14.86 -0.32
CA LEU A 268 -2.69 -15.40 -0.94
C LEU A 268 -1.72 -14.28 -1.35
N PRO A 269 -0.40 -14.50 -1.25
CA PRO A 269 0.61 -13.59 -1.82
C PRO A 269 0.33 -13.27 -3.30
N THR A 270 0.35 -11.99 -3.66
CA THR A 270 0.00 -11.53 -5.01
C THR A 270 1.20 -11.38 -5.94
N ASP A 271 2.43 -11.35 -5.40
CA ASP A 271 3.68 -11.30 -6.13
C ASP A 271 4.62 -12.49 -5.81
N MET A 272 5.57 -12.73 -6.73
CA MET A 272 6.47 -13.88 -6.67
C MET A 272 7.44 -13.83 -5.48
N ASN A 273 7.93 -12.64 -5.10
CA ASN A 273 8.92 -12.53 -4.03
C ASN A 273 8.28 -12.75 -2.65
N SER A 274 7.06 -12.25 -2.44
CA SER A 274 6.29 -12.51 -1.22
C SER A 274 5.94 -14.00 -1.08
N PHE A 275 5.51 -14.64 -2.19
CA PHE A 275 5.29 -16.09 -2.23
C PHE A 275 6.54 -16.87 -1.83
N LEU A 276 7.69 -16.58 -2.46
CA LEU A 276 8.94 -17.30 -2.16
C LEU A 276 9.44 -17.05 -0.73
N THR A 277 9.25 -15.85 -0.19
CA THR A 277 9.57 -15.56 1.21
C THR A 277 8.73 -16.39 2.17
N GLN A 278 7.43 -16.54 1.88
CA GLN A 278 6.55 -17.42 2.64
C GLN A 278 6.98 -18.89 2.55
N GLN A 279 7.24 -19.39 1.33
CA GLN A 279 7.70 -20.77 1.11
C GLN A 279 9.04 -21.05 1.79
N HIS A 280 9.97 -20.09 1.76
CA HIS A 280 11.26 -20.20 2.43
C HIS A 280 11.10 -20.43 3.94
N ARG A 281 10.25 -19.61 4.58
CA ARG A 281 9.98 -19.72 6.02
C ARG A 281 9.38 -21.06 6.40
N TRP A 282 8.38 -21.52 5.65
CA TRP A 282 7.75 -22.83 5.88
C TRP A 282 8.73 -23.99 5.69
N ALA A 283 9.52 -23.98 4.60
CA ALA A 283 10.50 -25.02 4.34
C ALA A 283 11.60 -25.06 5.43
N LYS A 284 12.12 -23.89 5.83
CA LYS A 284 13.15 -23.81 6.88
C LYS A 284 12.60 -24.28 8.23
N GLY A 285 11.43 -23.79 8.64
CA GLY A 285 10.80 -24.15 9.92
C GLY A 285 10.43 -25.64 10.00
N SER A 286 9.93 -26.23 8.92
CA SER A 286 9.67 -27.67 8.83
C SER A 286 10.92 -28.50 9.13
N ILE A 287 12.07 -28.14 8.55
CA ILE A 287 13.33 -28.85 8.77
C ILE A 287 13.88 -28.63 10.19
N GLN A 288 13.75 -27.41 10.74
CA GLN A 288 14.10 -27.14 12.14
C GLN A 288 13.26 -28.00 13.10
N THR A 289 11.96 -28.09 12.84
CA THR A 289 11.03 -28.92 13.63
C THR A 289 11.35 -30.40 13.47
N GLY A 290 11.66 -30.85 12.25
CA GLY A 290 12.16 -32.20 11.97
C GLY A 290 13.40 -32.53 12.80
N ARG A 291 14.42 -31.66 12.77
CA ARG A 291 15.65 -31.83 13.56
C ARG A 291 15.36 -31.91 15.06
N LYS A 292 14.41 -31.12 15.55
CA LYS A 292 14.02 -31.06 16.97
C LYS A 292 13.23 -32.29 17.42
N LEU A 293 12.25 -32.73 16.63
CA LEU A 293 11.21 -33.66 17.09
C LEU A 293 11.29 -35.06 16.48
N LEU A 294 12.01 -35.28 15.37
CA LEU A 294 12.04 -36.59 14.70
C LEU A 294 12.56 -37.71 15.62
N GLY A 295 13.60 -37.44 16.40
CA GLY A 295 14.10 -38.39 17.40
C GLY A 295 13.09 -38.71 18.51
N ALA A 296 12.18 -37.78 18.85
CA ALA A 296 11.08 -38.04 19.78
C ALA A 296 9.97 -38.87 19.11
N VAL A 297 9.61 -38.57 17.86
CA VAL A 297 8.64 -39.34 17.06
C VAL A 297 9.03 -40.81 16.96
N TRP A 298 10.30 -41.11 16.68
CA TRP A 298 10.76 -42.49 16.55
C TRP A 298 10.83 -43.25 17.88
N ARG A 299 11.02 -42.55 19.00
CA ARG A 299 10.99 -43.12 20.36
C ARG A 299 9.57 -43.26 20.93
N ALA A 300 8.61 -42.52 20.41
CA ALA A 300 7.24 -42.54 20.90
C ALA A 300 6.54 -43.89 20.62
N PRO A 301 5.53 -44.26 21.44
CA PRO A 301 4.73 -45.48 21.27
C PRO A 301 3.70 -45.34 20.12
N LEU A 302 4.16 -44.90 18.95
CA LEU A 302 3.37 -44.79 17.72
C LEU A 302 3.58 -46.01 16.82
N SER A 303 2.62 -46.29 15.93
CA SER A 303 2.78 -47.33 14.92
C SER A 303 3.93 -47.01 13.97
N GLY A 304 4.58 -48.03 13.40
CA GLY A 304 5.67 -47.84 12.44
C GLY A 304 5.25 -46.98 11.25
N MET A 305 4.02 -47.14 10.76
CA MET A 305 3.46 -46.31 9.70
C MET A 305 3.28 -44.85 10.14
N ALA A 306 2.76 -44.58 11.35
CA ALA A 306 2.61 -43.20 11.84
C ALA A 306 3.97 -42.49 12.00
N LYS A 307 5.02 -43.24 12.40
CA LYS A 307 6.41 -42.72 12.46
C LYS A 307 6.94 -42.37 11.07
N LEU A 308 6.71 -43.24 10.09
CA LEU A 308 7.11 -43.02 8.70
C LEU A 308 6.38 -41.82 8.09
N GLU A 309 5.06 -41.73 8.28
CA GLU A 309 4.22 -40.61 7.83
C GLU A 309 4.60 -39.29 8.49
N GLY A 310 4.97 -39.33 9.77
CA GLY A 310 5.52 -38.19 10.49
C GLY A 310 6.88 -37.75 9.92
N THR A 311 7.71 -38.71 9.50
CA THR A 311 9.02 -38.44 8.87
C THR A 311 8.84 -37.77 7.51
N PHE A 312 7.96 -38.32 6.66
CA PHE A 312 7.65 -37.72 5.34
C PHE A 312 7.06 -36.32 5.47
N HIS A 313 6.23 -36.08 6.48
CA HIS A 313 5.66 -34.76 6.73
C HIS A 313 6.74 -33.73 7.11
N LEU A 314 7.54 -34.02 8.14
CA LEU A 314 8.53 -33.09 8.66
C LEU A 314 9.68 -32.83 7.68
N LEU A 315 10.06 -33.85 6.89
CA LEU A 315 11.20 -33.81 5.98
C LEU A 315 10.80 -33.66 4.50
N GLY A 316 9.52 -33.48 4.17
CA GLY A 316 9.04 -33.42 2.78
C GLY A 316 9.72 -32.34 1.94
N ASN A 317 10.16 -31.25 2.58
CA ASN A 317 10.90 -30.16 1.92
C ASN A 317 12.29 -30.56 1.41
N ILE A 318 12.85 -31.72 1.80
CA ILE A 318 14.10 -32.28 1.23
C ILE A 318 13.95 -32.58 -0.27
N ALA A 319 12.72 -32.65 -0.79
CA ALA A 319 12.48 -32.73 -2.23
C ALA A 319 13.19 -31.61 -3.02
N PHE A 320 13.31 -30.40 -2.47
CA PHE A 320 13.91 -29.27 -3.19
C PHE A 320 15.43 -29.40 -3.43
N PRO A 321 16.28 -29.70 -2.42
CA PRO A 321 17.70 -29.97 -2.68
C PRO A 321 17.93 -31.18 -3.57
N LEU A 322 17.13 -32.24 -3.44
CA LEU A 322 17.22 -33.41 -4.32
C LEU A 322 16.89 -33.06 -5.77
N LEU A 323 15.84 -32.27 -5.97
CA LEU A 323 15.45 -31.77 -7.29
C LEU A 323 16.54 -30.89 -7.91
N LEU A 324 17.16 -30.01 -7.12
CA LEU A 324 18.29 -29.20 -7.59
C LEU A 324 19.49 -30.09 -7.97
N ALA A 325 19.80 -31.12 -7.20
CA ALA A 325 20.87 -32.06 -7.53
C ALA A 325 20.59 -32.84 -8.83
N VAL A 326 19.34 -33.27 -9.05
CA VAL A 326 18.89 -33.89 -10.31
C VAL A 326 19.10 -32.93 -11.48
N ILE A 327 18.70 -31.67 -11.34
CA ILE A 327 18.91 -30.64 -12.38
C ILE A 327 20.39 -30.50 -12.68
N LEU A 328 21.24 -30.34 -11.67
CA LEU A 328 22.69 -30.09 -11.83
C LEU A 328 23.49 -31.27 -12.38
N THR A 329 22.98 -32.50 -12.25
CA THR A 329 23.69 -33.71 -12.72
C THR A 329 23.21 -34.14 -14.11
N ALA A 330 22.01 -33.75 -14.52
CA ALA A 330 21.41 -34.20 -15.77
C ALA A 330 22.18 -33.76 -17.03
N LEU A 331 22.56 -32.50 -17.18
CA LEU A 331 23.22 -32.02 -18.41
C LEU A 331 24.57 -32.71 -18.68
N PRO A 332 25.51 -32.85 -17.71
CA PRO A 332 26.74 -33.60 -17.90
C PRO A 332 26.51 -35.04 -18.37
N ILE A 333 25.51 -35.72 -17.80
CA ILE A 333 25.16 -37.09 -18.19
C ILE A 333 24.73 -37.13 -19.66
N HIS A 334 23.79 -36.26 -20.06
CA HIS A 334 23.30 -36.21 -21.44
C HIS A 334 24.38 -35.78 -22.43
N ALA A 335 25.27 -34.85 -22.05
CA ALA A 335 26.38 -34.40 -22.87
C ALA A 335 27.44 -35.50 -23.09
N LEU A 336 27.80 -36.25 -22.03
CA LEU A 336 28.73 -37.38 -22.12
C LEU A 336 28.18 -38.50 -23.00
N ARG A 337 26.89 -38.83 -22.86
CA ARG A 337 26.21 -39.79 -23.74
C ARG A 337 26.27 -39.37 -25.20
N GLN A 338 25.95 -38.10 -25.49
CA GLN A 338 26.04 -37.55 -26.84
C GLN A 338 27.47 -37.64 -27.42
N ALA A 339 28.48 -37.25 -26.63
CA ALA A 339 29.88 -37.22 -27.06
C ALA A 339 30.47 -38.63 -27.28
N SER A 340 30.02 -39.60 -26.50
CA SER A 340 30.48 -40.99 -26.63
C SER A 340 29.86 -41.73 -27.83
N GLY A 341 28.85 -41.15 -28.51
CA GLY A 341 28.06 -41.83 -29.52
C GLY A 341 27.23 -43.00 -28.97
N GLN A 342 27.27 -43.25 -27.66
CA GLN A 342 26.47 -44.24 -26.97
C GLN A 342 25.12 -43.60 -26.66
N GLY A 343 24.08 -43.97 -27.40
CA GLY A 343 22.71 -43.73 -26.95
C GLY A 343 22.54 -44.34 -25.55
N ALA A 344 21.70 -43.72 -24.71
CA ALA A 344 21.37 -44.34 -23.42
C ALA A 344 20.81 -45.75 -23.70
N PRO A 345 21.33 -46.82 -23.07
CA PRO A 345 20.72 -48.13 -23.15
C PRO A 345 19.23 -48.00 -22.82
N ALA A 346 18.34 -48.64 -23.57
CA ALA A 346 16.89 -48.51 -23.36
C ALA A 346 16.47 -48.78 -21.90
N LEU A 347 17.17 -49.71 -21.24
CA LEU A 347 17.03 -50.00 -19.82
C LEU A 347 17.37 -48.80 -18.92
N LEU A 348 18.45 -48.08 -19.21
CA LEU A 348 18.86 -46.92 -18.43
C LEU A 348 17.89 -45.75 -18.62
N GLY A 349 17.42 -45.51 -19.85
CA GLY A 349 16.38 -44.53 -20.13
C GLY A 349 15.05 -44.83 -19.43
N ALA A 350 14.69 -46.12 -19.32
CA ALA A 350 13.50 -46.56 -18.57
C ALA A 350 13.67 -46.35 -17.05
N ILE A 351 14.85 -46.64 -16.50
CA ILE A 351 15.17 -46.43 -15.07
C ILE A 351 15.12 -44.93 -14.70
N GLU A 352 15.52 -44.03 -15.60
CA GLU A 352 15.42 -42.58 -15.39
C GLU A 352 13.98 -42.07 -15.53
N SER A 353 13.24 -42.57 -16.52
CA SER A 353 11.91 -42.07 -16.86
C SER A 353 10.82 -42.53 -15.90
N ALA A 354 10.88 -43.78 -15.42
CA ALA A 354 9.81 -44.35 -14.59
C ALA A 354 9.60 -43.62 -13.25
N PRO A 355 10.64 -43.29 -12.46
CA PRO A 355 10.50 -42.51 -11.23
C PRO A 355 9.89 -41.13 -11.46
N LEU A 356 10.32 -40.45 -12.53
CA LEU A 356 9.82 -39.14 -12.90
C LEU A 356 8.33 -39.21 -13.25
N LEU A 357 7.95 -40.13 -14.16
CA LEU A 357 6.57 -40.35 -14.57
C LEU A 357 5.68 -40.66 -13.37
N LEU A 358 6.12 -41.56 -12.48
CA LEU A 358 5.40 -41.90 -11.26
C LEU A 358 5.19 -40.68 -10.36
N ALA A 359 6.23 -39.88 -10.15
CA ALA A 359 6.13 -38.64 -9.37
C ALA A 359 5.15 -37.64 -10.00
N THR A 360 5.21 -37.39 -11.31
CA THR A 360 4.27 -36.47 -11.98
C THR A 360 2.85 -36.96 -11.97
N LEU A 361 2.61 -38.22 -12.33
CA LEU A 361 1.26 -38.77 -12.35
C LEU A 361 0.65 -38.75 -10.94
N SER A 362 1.45 -39.04 -9.91
CA SER A 362 0.99 -38.92 -8.51
C SER A 362 0.61 -37.48 -8.15
N VAL A 363 1.39 -36.49 -8.58
CA VAL A 363 1.13 -35.06 -8.33
C VAL A 363 -0.11 -34.58 -9.07
N LEU A 364 -0.25 -34.92 -10.36
CA LEU A 364 -1.41 -34.55 -11.16
C LEU A 364 -2.69 -35.20 -10.63
N ALA A 365 -2.63 -36.49 -10.25
CA ALA A 365 -3.76 -37.19 -9.65
C ALA A 365 -4.14 -36.58 -8.30
N TYR A 366 -3.15 -36.28 -7.46
CA TYR A 366 -3.35 -35.70 -6.13
C TYR A 366 -4.08 -34.35 -6.20
N TYR A 367 -3.57 -33.43 -7.01
CA TYR A 367 -4.16 -32.11 -7.16
C TYR A 367 -5.45 -32.12 -7.99
N GLY A 368 -5.53 -32.95 -9.03
CA GLY A 368 -6.74 -33.12 -9.84
C GLY A 368 -7.91 -33.64 -9.01
N THR A 369 -7.65 -34.63 -8.16
CA THR A 369 -8.67 -35.19 -7.25
C THR A 369 -9.11 -34.17 -6.21
N SER A 370 -8.18 -33.38 -5.65
CA SER A 370 -8.53 -32.27 -4.75
C SER A 370 -9.46 -31.26 -5.42
N GLN A 371 -9.16 -30.86 -6.67
CA GLN A 371 -10.04 -29.95 -7.42
C GLN A 371 -11.40 -30.58 -7.75
N ALA A 372 -11.45 -31.87 -8.06
CA ALA A 372 -12.70 -32.59 -8.31
C ALA A 372 -13.57 -32.62 -7.05
N ALA A 373 -12.99 -32.92 -5.89
CA ALA A 373 -13.69 -32.97 -4.60
C ALA A 373 -14.34 -31.62 -4.23
N LEU A 374 -13.74 -30.52 -4.68
CA LEU A 374 -14.27 -29.16 -4.50
C LEU A 374 -15.25 -28.72 -5.60
N GLY A 375 -15.57 -29.58 -6.57
CA GLY A 375 -16.42 -29.24 -7.71
C GLY A 375 -15.79 -28.26 -8.70
N ARG A 376 -14.45 -28.18 -8.73
CA ARG A 376 -13.68 -27.18 -9.52
C ARG A 376 -12.94 -27.79 -10.71
N LEU A 377 -13.05 -29.10 -10.92
CA LEU A 377 -12.39 -29.79 -12.02
C LEU A 377 -13.18 -29.61 -13.33
N GLY A 378 -12.96 -28.48 -14.00
CA GLY A 378 -13.40 -28.23 -15.38
C GLY A 378 -12.24 -28.28 -16.39
N GLY A 379 -12.53 -28.13 -17.69
CA GLY A 379 -11.51 -28.16 -18.75
C GLY A 379 -10.35 -27.19 -18.53
N ALA A 380 -10.64 -25.95 -18.13
CA ALA A 380 -9.62 -24.97 -17.78
C ALA A 380 -8.86 -25.32 -16.48
N GLY A 381 -9.43 -26.12 -15.58
CA GLY A 381 -8.78 -26.61 -14.36
C GLY A 381 -7.73 -27.68 -14.67
N LEU A 382 -8.06 -28.62 -15.56
CA LEU A 382 -7.14 -29.67 -16.03
C LEU A 382 -5.88 -29.07 -16.67
N LEU A 383 -6.04 -28.04 -17.51
CA LEU A 383 -4.92 -27.35 -18.16
C LEU A 383 -3.99 -26.62 -17.17
N ARG A 384 -4.42 -26.36 -15.93
CA ARG A 384 -3.61 -25.68 -14.90
C ARG A 384 -2.83 -26.65 -14.01
N LEU A 385 -3.19 -27.93 -13.95
CA LEU A 385 -2.51 -28.91 -13.08
C LEU A 385 -1.00 -28.99 -13.34
N PRO A 386 -0.51 -29.00 -14.60
CA PRO A 386 0.94 -29.01 -14.85
C PRO A 386 1.66 -27.76 -14.31
N LEU A 387 0.98 -26.62 -14.20
CA LEU A 387 1.59 -25.38 -13.72
C LEU A 387 1.97 -25.44 -12.23
N VAL A 388 1.42 -26.40 -11.49
CA VAL A 388 1.81 -26.68 -10.11
C VAL A 388 3.22 -27.24 -10.04
N LEU A 389 3.56 -28.16 -10.95
CA LEU A 389 4.91 -28.71 -11.08
C LEU A 389 5.89 -27.62 -11.52
N VAL A 390 5.47 -26.76 -12.46
CA VAL A 390 6.24 -25.59 -12.91
C VAL A 390 6.54 -24.66 -11.73
N LEU A 391 5.54 -24.26 -10.93
CA LEU A 391 5.77 -23.38 -9.77
C LEU A 391 6.65 -24.05 -8.71
N GLY A 392 6.39 -25.32 -8.40
CA GLY A 392 7.16 -26.09 -7.41
C GLY A 392 8.63 -26.23 -7.82
N ALA A 393 8.89 -26.51 -9.10
CA ALA A 393 10.25 -26.56 -9.63
C ALA A 393 10.92 -25.19 -9.60
N GLY A 394 10.22 -24.11 -9.96
CA GLY A 394 10.75 -22.76 -9.90
C GLY A 394 11.15 -22.31 -8.49
N ALA A 395 10.47 -22.80 -7.46
CA ALA A 395 10.80 -22.50 -6.06
C ALA A 395 12.00 -23.30 -5.51
N CYS A 396 12.59 -24.24 -6.28
CA CYS A 396 13.56 -25.19 -5.75
C CYS A 396 14.85 -24.54 -5.24
N VAL A 397 15.36 -23.49 -5.90
CA VAL A 397 16.57 -22.78 -5.46
C VAL A 397 16.33 -22.11 -4.10
N ASN A 398 15.22 -21.37 -4.00
CA ASN A 398 14.81 -20.68 -2.79
C ASN A 398 14.64 -21.62 -1.59
N ASN A 399 13.95 -22.74 -1.82
CA ASN A 399 13.61 -23.68 -0.77
C ASN A 399 14.79 -24.63 -0.45
N THR A 400 15.70 -24.88 -1.39
CA THR A 400 16.96 -25.57 -1.10
C THR A 400 17.79 -24.76 -0.11
N ALA A 401 17.94 -23.45 -0.33
CA ALA A 401 18.60 -22.56 0.62
C ALA A 401 17.91 -22.58 2.00
N ALA A 402 16.58 -22.63 2.03
CA ALA A 402 15.79 -22.75 3.26
C ALA A 402 16.09 -24.05 4.02
N VAL A 403 16.09 -25.19 3.33
CA VAL A 403 16.35 -26.51 3.90
C VAL A 403 17.75 -26.57 4.47
N LEU A 404 18.77 -26.14 3.72
CA LEU A 404 20.15 -26.09 4.19
C LEU A 404 20.30 -25.16 5.41
N GLY A 405 19.59 -24.03 5.41
CA GLY A 405 19.53 -23.13 6.56
C GLY A 405 18.86 -23.75 7.79
N GLY A 406 17.82 -24.57 7.60
CA GLY A 406 17.08 -25.23 8.69
C GLY A 406 17.86 -26.36 9.37
N LEU A 407 18.84 -26.94 8.66
CA LEU A 407 19.78 -27.90 9.23
C LEU A 407 20.79 -27.24 10.21
N ARG A 408 21.02 -25.93 10.10
CA ARG A 408 21.86 -25.17 11.03
C ARG A 408 21.12 -24.96 12.37
N ARG A 409 21.89 -24.76 13.44
CA ARG A 409 21.33 -24.53 14.79
C ARG A 409 20.77 -23.11 15.00
N ASP A 410 21.11 -22.18 14.11
CA ASP A 410 20.61 -20.80 14.17
C ASP A 410 19.12 -20.73 13.75
N PRO A 411 18.20 -20.26 14.62
CA PRO A 411 16.80 -20.07 14.27
C PRO A 411 16.62 -19.13 13.06
N GLY A 412 17.50 -18.12 12.93
CA GLY A 412 17.42 -17.06 11.93
C GLY A 412 16.27 -16.07 12.16
N GLU A 413 16.26 -14.99 11.37
CA GLU A 413 15.28 -13.90 11.49
C GLU A 413 13.95 -14.23 10.79
N PHE A 414 12.81 -13.97 11.46
CA PHE A 414 11.49 -14.06 10.86
C PHE A 414 11.23 -12.86 9.95
N ARG A 415 11.02 -13.12 8.65
CA ARG A 415 10.62 -12.09 7.68
C ARG A 415 9.13 -12.22 7.35
N ARG A 416 8.37 -11.14 7.57
CA ARG A 416 6.93 -11.07 7.30
C ARG A 416 6.63 -11.24 5.82
N THR A 417 5.49 -11.86 5.51
CA THR A 417 4.91 -11.88 4.17
C THR A 417 3.90 -10.73 4.03
N PRO A 418 4.12 -9.77 3.13
CA PRO A 418 3.20 -8.65 2.91
C PRO A 418 1.80 -9.08 2.47
N LYS A 419 0.76 -8.33 2.86
CA LYS A 419 -0.65 -8.58 2.54
C LYS A 419 -1.30 -7.28 2.06
N ASN A 420 -1.93 -7.29 0.88
CA ASN A 420 -2.46 -6.09 0.20
C ASN A 420 -3.71 -6.46 -0.63
N PRO A 421 -4.92 -6.23 -0.12
CA PRO A 421 -6.14 -6.44 -0.88
C PRO A 421 -6.24 -5.41 -2.01
N GLY A 422 -6.48 -5.87 -3.24
CA GLY A 422 -6.82 -5.02 -4.39
C GLY A 422 -5.69 -4.20 -5.02
N ALA A 423 -4.45 -4.29 -4.51
CA ALA A 423 -3.32 -3.59 -5.11
C ALA A 423 -3.00 -4.15 -6.52
N SER A 424 -2.93 -3.27 -7.52
CA SER A 424 -2.14 -3.52 -8.74
C SER A 424 -0.73 -4.00 -8.32
N PRO A 425 -0.01 -4.79 -9.15
CA PRO A 425 1.31 -5.35 -8.80
C PRO A 425 2.36 -4.32 -8.34
N ALA A 426 2.06 -3.02 -8.47
CA ALA A 426 2.83 -1.85 -8.05
C ALA A 426 3.05 -1.70 -6.53
N HIS A 427 2.19 -2.24 -5.65
CA HIS A 427 2.22 -1.90 -4.21
C HIS A 427 2.54 -3.05 -3.22
N SER A 428 2.89 -4.26 -3.68
CA SER A 428 3.44 -5.29 -2.77
C SER A 428 4.70 -4.76 -2.06
N TYR A 429 4.88 -4.90 -0.75
CA TYR A 429 6.17 -4.62 -0.11
C TYR A 429 7.26 -5.49 -0.77
N ARG A 430 8.12 -4.89 -1.59
CA ARG A 430 9.03 -5.62 -2.49
C ARG A 430 10.34 -5.94 -1.79
N THR A 431 10.47 -7.16 -1.26
CA THR A 431 11.75 -7.70 -0.77
C THR A 431 12.70 -7.99 -1.94
N ALA A 432 13.90 -7.40 -1.93
CA ALA A 432 14.92 -7.65 -2.94
C ALA A 432 15.67 -8.96 -2.67
N ARG A 433 15.76 -9.86 -3.67
CA ARG A 433 16.44 -11.18 -3.58
C ARG A 433 17.88 -11.21 -4.12
N GLY A 434 18.52 -10.05 -4.30
CA GLY A 434 19.92 -9.98 -4.72
C GLY A 434 20.20 -10.68 -6.06
N ALA A 435 21.20 -11.57 -6.11
CA ALA A 435 21.62 -12.29 -7.32
C ALA A 435 20.86 -13.61 -7.59
N LEU A 436 20.03 -14.08 -6.65
CA LEU A 436 19.30 -15.35 -6.76
C LEU A 436 18.48 -15.51 -8.05
N PRO A 437 17.76 -14.48 -8.55
CA PRO A 437 16.99 -14.63 -9.78
C PRO A 437 17.84 -14.90 -11.03
N PHE A 438 19.09 -14.42 -11.07
CA PHE A 438 20.00 -14.72 -12.18
C PHE A 438 20.46 -16.18 -12.15
N LEU A 439 20.67 -16.73 -10.95
CA LEU A 439 20.95 -18.15 -10.79
C LEU A 439 19.74 -19.00 -11.22
N GLU A 440 18.53 -18.58 -10.88
CA GLU A 440 17.29 -19.23 -11.33
C GLU A 440 17.18 -19.22 -12.87
N LEU A 441 17.48 -18.10 -13.53
CA LEU A 441 17.53 -18.04 -15.00
C LEU A 441 18.60 -18.95 -15.61
N LEU A 442 19.81 -18.95 -15.06
CA LEU A 442 20.91 -19.80 -15.53
C LEU A 442 20.56 -21.28 -15.40
N LEU A 443 19.98 -21.68 -14.27
CA LEU A 443 19.54 -23.06 -14.08
C LEU A 443 18.34 -23.39 -14.98
N GLY A 444 17.49 -22.40 -15.28
CA GLY A 444 16.39 -22.54 -16.25
C GLY A 444 16.89 -22.81 -17.66
N THR A 445 17.89 -22.06 -18.15
CA THR A 445 18.50 -22.32 -19.47
C THR A 445 19.27 -23.63 -19.48
N TYR A 446 19.98 -23.95 -18.40
CA TYR A 446 20.64 -25.24 -18.21
C TYR A 446 19.66 -26.42 -18.32
N ALA A 447 18.51 -26.34 -17.65
CA ALA A 447 17.46 -27.35 -17.74
C ALA A 447 16.82 -27.41 -19.14
N ALA A 448 16.69 -26.27 -19.83
CA ALA A 448 16.19 -26.24 -21.21
C ALA A 448 17.15 -26.94 -22.18
N THR A 449 18.46 -26.73 -22.05
CA THR A 449 19.48 -27.45 -22.84
C THR A 449 19.42 -28.94 -22.56
N THR A 450 19.24 -29.33 -21.30
CA THR A 450 19.06 -30.73 -20.91
C THR A 450 17.84 -31.34 -21.59
N ALA A 451 16.71 -30.62 -21.60
CA ALA A 451 15.48 -31.05 -22.26
C ALA A 451 15.67 -31.22 -23.78
N ALA A 452 16.38 -30.30 -24.43
CA ALA A 452 16.67 -30.37 -25.87
C ALA A 452 17.58 -31.56 -26.21
N LEU A 453 18.61 -31.83 -25.41
CA LEU A 453 19.47 -33.00 -25.61
C LEU A 453 18.70 -34.30 -25.37
N ALA A 454 17.89 -34.37 -24.32
CA ALA A 454 17.03 -35.52 -24.06
C ALA A 454 16.05 -35.76 -25.21
N TYR A 455 15.50 -34.70 -25.82
CA TYR A 455 14.65 -34.80 -27.01
C TYR A 455 15.41 -35.40 -28.21
N VAL A 456 16.61 -34.91 -28.52
CA VAL A 456 17.44 -35.43 -29.61
C VAL A 456 17.82 -36.89 -29.37
N GLN A 457 18.03 -37.27 -28.11
CA GLN A 457 18.32 -38.64 -27.68
C GLN A 457 17.07 -39.53 -27.60
N GLN A 458 15.89 -39.03 -27.99
CA GLN A 458 14.60 -39.74 -27.93
C GLN A 458 14.19 -40.18 -26.51
N LEU A 459 14.70 -39.51 -25.48
CA LEU A 459 14.33 -39.68 -24.08
C LEU A 459 13.17 -38.73 -23.73
N TRP A 460 12.01 -38.98 -24.35
CA TRP A 460 10.83 -38.11 -24.30
C TRP A 460 10.36 -37.76 -22.89
N PRO A 461 10.25 -38.71 -21.93
CA PRO A 461 9.83 -38.36 -20.58
C PRO A 461 10.82 -37.38 -19.95
N THR A 462 12.11 -37.71 -19.97
CA THR A 462 13.19 -36.85 -19.45
C THR A 462 13.16 -35.45 -20.07
N ALA A 463 12.90 -35.34 -21.37
CA ALA A 463 12.75 -34.05 -22.06
C ALA A 463 11.57 -33.24 -21.51
N VAL A 464 10.40 -33.84 -21.31
CA VAL A 464 9.23 -33.18 -20.73
C VAL A 464 9.51 -32.71 -19.30
N PHE A 465 10.15 -33.53 -18.48
CA PHE A 465 10.46 -33.19 -17.09
C PHE A 465 11.41 -32.01 -16.96
N HIS A 466 12.52 -32.05 -17.70
CA HIS A 466 13.47 -30.95 -17.69
C HIS A 466 12.89 -29.71 -18.35
N GLY A 467 11.96 -29.86 -19.30
CA GLY A 467 11.16 -28.76 -19.85
C GLY A 467 10.26 -28.09 -18.79
N LEU A 468 9.61 -28.86 -17.91
CA LEU A 468 8.84 -28.31 -16.78
C LEU A 468 9.75 -27.59 -15.78
N PHE A 469 10.93 -28.13 -15.48
CA PHE A 469 11.92 -27.48 -14.61
C PHE A 469 12.44 -26.18 -15.21
N ALA A 470 12.77 -26.20 -16.50
CA ALA A 470 13.15 -25.01 -17.25
C ALA A 470 12.06 -23.95 -17.19
N GLY A 471 10.81 -24.32 -17.51
CA GLY A 471 9.66 -23.42 -17.45
C GLY A 471 9.48 -22.82 -16.05
N GLY A 472 9.64 -23.61 -14.99
CA GLY A 472 9.51 -23.18 -13.61
C GLY A 472 10.58 -22.17 -13.19
N LEU A 473 11.85 -22.54 -13.40
CA LEU A 473 13.01 -21.72 -13.04
C LEU A 473 13.06 -20.42 -13.86
N LEU A 474 12.75 -20.48 -15.15
CA LEU A 474 12.64 -19.29 -16.00
C LEU A 474 11.47 -18.42 -15.55
N TRP A 475 10.29 -18.99 -15.28
CA TRP A 475 9.14 -18.21 -14.84
C TRP A 475 9.40 -17.52 -13.50
N VAL A 476 9.94 -18.24 -12.51
CA VAL A 476 10.28 -17.66 -11.20
C VAL A 476 11.40 -16.64 -11.33
N GLY A 477 12.47 -16.93 -12.07
CA GLY A 477 13.57 -16.01 -12.31
C GLY A 477 13.12 -14.72 -13.00
N ILE A 478 12.34 -14.82 -14.09
CA ILE A 478 11.77 -13.68 -14.83
C ILE A 478 10.82 -12.89 -13.94
N ARG A 479 9.91 -13.52 -13.19
CA ARG A 479 8.96 -12.79 -12.34
C ARG A 479 9.63 -12.14 -11.13
N SER A 480 10.62 -12.79 -10.54
CA SER A 480 11.43 -12.22 -9.45
C SER A 480 12.30 -11.06 -9.94
N LEU A 481 12.84 -11.16 -11.17
CA LEU A 481 13.55 -10.08 -11.84
C LEU A 481 12.62 -8.97 -12.30
N ASN A 482 11.42 -9.20 -12.81
CA ASN A 482 10.53 -8.10 -13.19
C ASN A 482 10.13 -7.24 -11.97
N VAL A 483 10.17 -7.83 -10.77
CA VAL A 483 10.08 -7.09 -9.49
C VAL A 483 11.40 -6.37 -9.14
N GLY A 484 12.57 -6.91 -9.53
CA GLY A 484 13.92 -6.37 -9.26
C GLY A 484 14.56 -5.48 -10.37
N ILE A 485 14.12 -5.57 -11.62
CA ILE A 485 14.55 -4.87 -12.82
C ILE A 485 13.74 -3.58 -12.96
N ARG A 486 12.49 -3.53 -12.49
CA ARG A 486 11.84 -2.24 -12.17
C ARG A 486 12.59 -1.44 -11.08
N ARG A 487 13.42 -2.12 -10.28
CA ARG A 487 14.35 -1.56 -9.28
C ARG A 487 15.74 -1.18 -9.85
N ARG A 488 16.18 -1.76 -10.98
CA ARG A 488 17.55 -1.58 -11.54
C ARG A 488 17.56 -0.89 -12.92
N SER A 489 16.55 -1.05 -13.75
CA SER A 489 16.39 -0.34 -15.02
C SER A 489 16.09 1.14 -14.81
N ALA A 490 15.48 1.55 -13.70
CA ALA A 490 15.41 2.96 -13.32
C ALA A 490 16.79 3.57 -13.04
N VAL A 491 17.74 2.75 -12.56
CA VAL A 491 19.12 3.14 -12.22
C VAL A 491 20.06 3.01 -13.43
N ALA A 492 19.83 2.03 -14.33
CA ALA A 492 20.68 1.77 -15.49
C ALA A 492 20.27 2.53 -16.76
N ILE A 493 18.98 2.89 -16.93
CA ILE A 493 18.53 3.69 -18.09
C ILE A 493 18.98 5.15 -17.94
N ALA A 494 19.07 5.68 -16.72
CA ALA A 494 19.67 7.00 -16.44
C ALA A 494 21.18 7.06 -16.76
N ALA A 495 21.88 5.93 -16.75
CA ALA A 495 23.31 5.86 -17.07
C ALA A 495 23.60 5.71 -18.58
N LEU A 496 22.67 5.17 -19.37
CA LEU A 496 22.85 4.93 -20.81
C LEU A 496 22.20 6.00 -21.71
N ALA A 497 21.21 6.77 -21.22
CA ALA A 497 20.59 7.86 -21.97
C ALA A 497 21.48 9.11 -22.18
N SER A 498 22.71 9.10 -21.65
CA SER A 498 23.77 10.08 -21.95
C SER A 498 24.43 9.87 -23.32
N CYS A 499 24.06 8.84 -24.10
CA CYS A 499 24.68 8.56 -25.40
C CYS A 499 23.62 8.18 -26.47
N ALA A 500 23.57 9.00 -27.53
CA ALA A 500 22.94 8.76 -28.83
C ALA A 500 21.41 8.96 -29.00
N HIS A 501 21.08 9.98 -29.80
CA HIS A 501 19.76 10.31 -30.34
C HIS A 501 19.17 9.21 -31.25
N GLY A 502 17.83 9.09 -31.32
CA GLY A 502 17.11 8.55 -32.48
C GLY A 502 15.81 7.77 -32.25
N THR A 503 14.67 8.48 -32.29
CA THR A 503 13.32 8.10 -32.82
C THR A 503 12.49 6.88 -32.33
N HIS A 504 11.29 7.22 -31.82
CA HIS A 504 9.95 6.55 -31.86
C HIS A 504 9.74 5.07 -31.46
N ASN A 505 9.04 4.83 -30.33
CA ASN A 505 7.60 4.50 -30.29
C ASN A 505 7.09 4.31 -28.85
N SER A 506 5.84 4.70 -28.63
CA SER A 506 5.14 4.97 -27.38
C SER A 506 4.35 3.78 -26.80
N ALA A 507 4.41 3.58 -25.47
CA ALA A 507 3.34 3.13 -24.54
C ALA A 507 3.94 2.77 -23.15
N PRO A 508 3.12 2.60 -22.09
CA PRO A 508 2.60 3.59 -21.16
C PRO A 508 3.44 3.69 -19.85
N ILE A 509 3.38 4.85 -19.19
CA ILE A 509 4.23 5.23 -18.05
C ILE A 509 3.69 4.65 -16.74
N GLU A 510 4.48 3.82 -16.05
CA GLU A 510 4.26 3.48 -14.63
C GLU A 510 4.85 4.57 -13.70
N PRO A 511 4.21 4.86 -12.55
CA PRO A 511 4.66 5.87 -11.60
C PRO A 511 5.84 5.34 -10.78
N ASN A 512 7.05 5.70 -11.18
CA ASN A 512 8.26 5.55 -10.36
C ASN A 512 8.47 6.84 -9.57
N GLN A 513 8.97 6.71 -8.33
CA GLN A 513 9.41 7.79 -7.43
C GLN A 513 9.80 9.06 -8.17
N THR A 514 8.86 9.99 -8.27
CA THR A 514 9.20 11.36 -8.61
C THR A 514 9.75 12.00 -7.35
N ALA A 515 11.01 12.44 -7.41
CA ALA A 515 11.50 13.39 -6.43
C ALA A 515 10.50 14.55 -6.39
N ALA A 516 10.08 14.96 -5.19
CA ALA A 516 9.17 16.08 -5.02
C ALA A 516 9.71 17.27 -5.84
N GLU A 517 8.97 17.85 -6.77
CA GLU A 517 9.42 19.02 -7.52
C GLU A 517 9.05 20.31 -6.80
N LEU A 518 7.95 20.27 -6.06
CA LEU A 518 7.46 21.35 -5.21
C LEU A 518 6.90 20.75 -3.93
N VAL A 519 7.21 21.37 -2.81
CA VAL A 519 6.76 20.99 -1.47
C VAL A 519 5.84 22.10 -0.96
N VAL A 520 4.58 21.79 -0.64
CA VAL A 520 3.58 22.80 -0.24
C VAL A 520 2.96 22.48 1.11
N CYS A 521 2.63 23.49 1.91
CA CYS A 521 1.73 23.43 3.05
C CYS A 521 0.31 23.77 2.56
N GLN A 522 -0.64 22.82 2.58
CA GLN A 522 -2.02 23.07 2.10
C GLN A 522 -3.10 22.76 3.16
N ALA A 523 -4.16 23.57 3.25
CA ALA A 523 -5.31 23.40 4.13
C ALA A 523 -6.61 23.30 3.30
N ARG A 524 -7.57 22.44 3.70
CA ARG A 524 -8.85 22.26 2.99
C ARG A 524 -9.85 23.35 3.38
N ILE A 525 -10.56 23.88 2.40
CA ILE A 525 -11.58 24.91 2.60
C ILE A 525 -12.90 24.27 3.07
N GLY A 526 -13.61 24.93 3.99
CA GLY A 526 -14.93 24.51 4.47
C GLY A 526 -14.94 23.38 5.52
N LYS A 527 -13.78 22.87 5.92
CA LYS A 527 -13.63 22.05 7.12
C LYS A 527 -12.89 22.86 8.18
N GLU A 528 -13.64 23.38 9.14
CA GLU A 528 -13.04 23.94 10.35
C GLU A 528 -12.14 22.84 10.96
N HIS A 529 -10.88 23.19 11.23
CA HIS A 529 -9.80 22.29 11.68
C HIS A 529 -9.07 21.45 10.60
N THR A 530 -8.87 21.97 9.39
CA THR A 530 -8.05 21.21 8.42
C THR A 530 -6.56 21.36 8.68
N LEU A 531 -5.94 20.20 8.96
CA LEU A 531 -4.53 19.86 8.81
C LEU A 531 -3.89 20.62 7.65
N THR A 532 -2.75 21.26 7.93
CA THR A 532 -1.87 21.66 6.84
C THR A 532 -0.92 20.51 6.54
N GLU A 533 -0.76 20.16 5.28
CA GLU A 533 0.08 19.03 4.89
C GLU A 533 1.20 19.49 3.96
N VAL A 534 2.43 19.05 4.26
CA VAL A 534 3.57 19.08 3.35
C VAL A 534 3.35 18.07 2.20
N VAL A 535 3.03 18.57 0.99
CA VAL A 535 2.78 17.75 -0.21
C VAL A 535 3.87 17.98 -1.25
N ALA A 536 4.51 16.89 -1.66
CA ALA A 536 5.37 16.80 -2.83
C ALA A 536 4.53 16.69 -4.12
N THR A 537 4.78 17.50 -5.14
CA THR A 537 4.09 17.40 -6.45
C THR A 537 5.06 17.39 -7.63
N THR A 538 4.60 16.95 -8.81
CA THR A 538 5.33 16.99 -10.09
C THR A 538 4.55 17.63 -11.23
N ALA A 539 5.24 18.31 -12.14
CA ALA A 539 4.77 18.95 -13.36
C ALA A 539 4.10 17.97 -14.32
N ALA A 540 4.47 16.69 -14.25
CA ALA A 540 3.92 15.61 -15.07
C ALA A 540 2.67 14.93 -14.46
N GLY A 541 2.16 15.41 -13.33
CA GLY A 541 1.03 14.79 -12.65
C GLY A 541 1.10 14.92 -11.15
N PHE A 542 0.13 15.62 -10.58
CA PHE A 542 -0.01 15.85 -9.15
C PHE A 542 -0.19 14.52 -8.41
N THR A 543 0.91 13.94 -7.92
CA THR A 543 0.90 12.72 -7.10
C THR A 543 1.07 13.16 -5.64
N ARG A 544 -0.01 13.12 -4.86
CA ARG A 544 0.00 13.57 -3.46
C ARG A 544 0.67 12.52 -2.56
N THR A 545 1.74 12.90 -1.88
CA THR A 545 2.32 12.11 -0.78
C THR A 545 2.06 12.84 0.54
N GLU A 546 1.12 12.35 1.35
CA GLU A 546 0.70 12.99 2.61
C GLU A 546 1.60 12.55 3.78
N LEU A 547 2.23 13.47 4.52
CA LEU A 547 2.84 13.13 5.81
C LEU A 547 1.72 12.93 6.86
N PRO A 548 1.53 11.74 7.45
CA PRO A 548 0.32 11.41 8.22
C PRO A 548 0.24 12.06 9.61
N GLY A 549 -0.99 12.29 10.10
CA GLY A 549 -1.34 12.19 11.53
C GLY A 549 -1.00 13.36 12.47
N ARG A 550 -0.89 14.60 11.98
CA ARG A 550 -0.36 15.71 12.79
C ARG A 550 -1.42 16.73 13.18
N LEU A 551 -1.84 16.77 14.44
CA LEU A 551 -2.73 17.84 14.94
C LEU A 551 -1.99 19.20 14.86
N GLY A 552 -2.59 20.21 14.22
CA GLY A 552 -2.03 21.56 14.10
C GLY A 552 -1.96 22.09 12.66
N MET A 553 -1.87 23.41 12.50
CA MET A 553 -1.61 24.05 11.21
C MET A 553 -0.09 24.19 10.98
N GLU A 554 0.38 23.87 9.78
CA GLU A 554 1.79 23.88 9.38
C GLU A 554 2.08 25.06 8.44
N PHE A 555 3.22 25.73 8.60
CA PHE A 555 3.55 26.95 7.87
C PHE A 555 5.00 26.93 7.39
N GLY A 556 5.26 27.73 6.35
CA GLY A 556 6.63 28.13 5.99
C GLY A 556 7.60 26.99 5.70
N VAL A 557 7.14 25.89 5.08
CA VAL A 557 8.01 24.76 4.75
C VAL A 557 9.20 25.17 3.87
N ARG A 558 10.40 24.67 4.19
CA ARG A 558 11.63 24.84 3.42
C ARG A 558 12.35 23.52 3.24
N VAL A 559 12.86 23.29 2.03
CA VAL A 559 13.53 22.06 1.63
C VAL A 559 15.02 22.19 1.90
N HIS A 560 15.57 21.16 2.51
CA HIS A 560 17.00 21.05 2.78
C HIS A 560 17.79 20.91 1.46
N PRO A 561 19.02 21.44 1.35
CA PRO A 561 19.85 21.35 0.13
C PRO A 561 20.08 19.92 -0.42
N ASP A 562 20.08 18.91 0.45
CA ASP A 562 20.12 17.47 0.10
C ASP A 562 18.90 16.98 -0.69
N GLY A 563 17.80 17.74 -0.70
CA GLY A 563 16.55 17.45 -1.41
C GLY A 563 15.64 16.42 -0.74
N ASN A 564 15.98 15.92 0.46
CA ASN A 564 15.20 14.88 1.16
C ASN A 564 14.68 15.33 2.53
N ARG A 565 15.28 16.33 3.18
CA ARG A 565 14.77 16.87 4.45
C ARG A 565 13.96 18.15 4.24
N VAL A 566 13.05 18.41 5.15
CA VAL A 566 12.31 19.68 5.24
C VAL A 566 12.37 20.23 6.65
N VAL A 567 12.24 21.53 6.77
CA VAL A 567 11.94 22.24 8.03
C VAL A 567 10.63 23.02 7.85
N PHE A 568 9.80 23.08 8.87
CA PHE A 568 8.53 23.82 8.84
C PHE A 568 8.13 24.20 10.27
N ALA A 569 7.21 25.16 10.40
CA ALA A 569 6.60 25.51 11.68
C ALA A 569 5.25 24.80 11.83
N ARG A 570 4.87 24.42 13.06
CA ARG A 570 3.55 23.85 13.36
C ARG A 570 2.97 24.46 14.63
N GLU A 571 1.69 24.80 14.59
CA GLU A 571 0.93 25.24 15.78
C GLU A 571 0.65 24.05 16.71
N ARG A 572 1.05 24.18 17.99
CA ARG A 572 0.71 23.19 19.03
C ARG A 572 -0.77 23.25 19.39
N GLU A 573 -1.35 24.44 19.41
CA GLU A 573 -2.76 24.70 19.70
C GLU A 573 -3.41 25.31 18.45
N LEU A 574 -4.53 24.73 17.99
CA LEU A 574 -5.21 25.19 16.78
C LEU A 574 -5.59 26.67 16.87
N SER A 575 -5.21 27.45 15.86
CA SER A 575 -5.51 28.89 15.75
C SER A 575 -4.80 29.76 16.80
N ARG A 576 -3.68 29.28 17.34
CA ARG A 576 -2.79 30.03 18.24
C ARG A 576 -1.41 30.19 17.63
N GLU A 577 -1.18 31.32 16.98
CA GLU A 577 0.10 31.67 16.35
C GLU A 577 1.27 31.74 17.35
N ASP A 578 0.99 32.13 18.59
CA ASP A 578 1.95 32.15 19.70
C ASP A 578 2.43 30.75 20.12
N SER A 579 1.78 29.68 19.65
CA SER A 579 2.10 28.28 19.95
C SER A 579 2.94 27.58 18.87
N ARG A 580 3.45 28.31 17.87
CA ARG A 580 4.22 27.74 16.75
C ARG A 580 5.60 27.27 17.18
N GLU A 581 5.94 26.05 16.77
CA GLU A 581 7.23 25.40 17.02
C GLU A 581 7.82 24.84 15.73
N LEU A 582 9.15 24.67 15.68
CA LEU A 582 9.85 24.20 14.48
C LEU A 582 10.08 22.70 14.52
N PHE A 583 9.94 22.07 13.35
CA PHE A 583 10.12 20.64 13.15
C PHE A 583 10.91 20.35 11.89
N THR A 584 11.68 19.27 11.89
CA THR A 584 12.29 18.69 10.67
C THR A 584 11.75 17.29 10.40
N ALA A 585 11.66 16.95 9.12
CA ALA A 585 11.22 15.62 8.68
C ALA A 585 11.89 15.21 7.38
N THR A 586 11.98 13.91 7.10
CA THR A 586 12.38 13.38 5.79
C THR A 586 11.17 13.18 4.89
N LEU A 587 11.23 13.67 3.65
CA LEU A 587 10.19 13.54 2.62
C LEU A 587 9.88 12.07 2.28
N ASP A 588 10.90 11.21 2.32
CA ASP A 588 10.80 9.77 2.05
C ASP A 588 10.37 8.91 3.26
N ARG A 589 10.18 9.53 4.43
CA ARG A 589 9.80 8.88 5.70
C ARG A 589 10.80 7.83 6.18
N SER A 590 12.05 7.93 5.75
CA SER A 590 13.14 7.07 6.23
C SER A 590 13.48 7.33 7.70
N SER A 591 13.19 8.54 8.21
CA SER A 591 13.50 8.96 9.57
C SER A 591 12.29 9.58 10.28
N PRO A 592 12.18 9.44 11.62
CA PRO A 592 11.15 10.10 12.40
C PRO A 592 11.32 11.63 12.38
N GLU A 593 10.22 12.35 12.63
CA GLU A 593 10.21 13.81 12.78
C GLU A 593 10.99 14.23 14.03
N VAL A 594 11.73 15.34 13.93
CA VAL A 594 12.48 15.94 15.05
C VAL A 594 11.87 17.30 15.37
N ARG A 595 11.44 17.46 16.62
CA ARG A 595 11.02 18.76 17.18
C ARG A 595 12.28 19.56 17.54
N LEU A 596 12.45 20.72 16.92
CA LEU A 596 13.63 21.58 17.12
C LEU A 596 13.46 22.56 18.27
N THR A 597 12.25 23.08 18.46
CA THR A 597 11.95 24.07 19.49
C THR A 597 10.80 23.61 20.40
N GLY A 598 10.85 24.02 21.67
CA GLY A 598 9.87 23.62 22.69
C GLY A 598 9.69 24.69 23.75
N ASN A 599 9.68 25.96 23.34
CA ASN A 599 9.50 27.11 24.23
C ASN A 599 8.03 27.60 24.20
N ALA A 600 7.72 28.62 25.02
CA ALA A 600 6.37 29.15 25.17
C ALA A 600 6.02 30.27 24.17
N TYR A 601 6.87 30.52 23.19
CA TYR A 601 6.79 31.63 22.25
C TYR A 601 6.75 31.11 20.81
N ALA A 602 6.30 31.96 19.88
CA ALA A 602 6.25 31.61 18.46
C ALA A 602 7.65 31.53 17.85
N ASP A 603 7.95 30.37 17.25
CA ASP A 603 9.05 30.16 16.32
C ASP A 603 8.49 29.86 14.91
N ASP A 604 8.89 30.66 13.91
CA ASP A 604 8.32 30.58 12.57
C ASP A 604 9.31 30.97 11.46
N ALA A 605 8.88 30.79 10.21
CA ALA A 605 9.63 31.08 8.99
C ALA A 605 11.06 30.49 9.00
N PRO A 606 11.21 29.18 9.23
CA PRO A 606 12.53 28.56 9.21
C PRO A 606 13.13 28.57 7.79
N CYS A 607 14.45 28.60 7.66
CA CYS A 607 15.17 28.39 6.40
C CYS A 607 16.52 27.70 6.64
N TRP A 608 16.92 26.84 5.70
CA TRP A 608 18.19 26.13 5.78
C TRP A 608 19.36 27.03 5.38
N ALA A 609 20.48 26.89 6.08
CA ALA A 609 21.76 27.35 5.58
C ALA A 609 22.09 26.62 4.25
N PRO A 610 22.87 27.25 3.34
CA PRO A 610 23.21 26.65 2.04
C PRO A 610 23.95 25.30 2.13
N ASP A 611 24.67 25.07 3.21
CA ASP A 611 25.37 23.81 3.50
C ASP A 611 24.48 22.76 4.19
N GLY A 612 23.28 23.16 4.63
CA GLY A 612 22.33 22.32 5.35
C GLY A 612 22.71 22.02 6.81
N LEU A 613 23.73 22.68 7.35
CA LEU A 613 24.26 22.41 8.70
C LEU A 613 23.64 23.27 9.79
N ALA A 614 22.84 24.28 9.43
CA ALA A 614 22.13 25.13 10.37
C ALA A 614 20.78 25.58 9.78
N ILE A 615 19.89 26.05 10.66
CA ILE A 615 18.59 26.59 10.30
C ILE A 615 18.48 27.99 10.92
N ALA A 616 18.14 29.00 10.11
CA ALA A 616 17.75 30.31 10.61
C ALA A 616 16.23 30.41 10.73
N PHE A 617 15.71 31.11 11.72
CA PHE A 617 14.28 31.25 11.96
C PHE A 617 13.97 32.52 12.75
N SER A 618 12.69 32.91 12.77
CA SER A 618 12.20 34.03 13.57
C SER A 618 11.70 33.52 14.92
N SER A 619 12.18 34.06 16.03
CA SER A 619 11.75 33.66 17.39
C SER A 619 11.34 34.86 18.23
N ALA A 620 10.24 34.74 18.95
CA ALA A 620 9.77 35.74 19.92
C ALA A 620 10.28 35.52 21.35
N ILE A 621 11.17 34.55 21.59
CA ILE A 621 11.65 34.16 22.92
C ILE A 621 12.32 35.30 23.72
N ALA A 622 12.85 36.30 23.02
CA ALA A 622 13.53 37.46 23.61
C ALA A 622 12.62 38.68 23.85
N GLY A 623 11.30 38.54 23.66
CA GLY A 623 10.31 39.61 23.85
C GLY A 623 9.98 40.41 22.58
N SER A 624 10.90 40.47 21.61
CA SER A 624 10.64 40.89 20.22
C SER A 624 10.94 39.72 19.27
N ARG A 625 10.33 39.70 18.07
CA ARG A 625 10.67 38.69 17.05
C ARG A 625 12.04 38.99 16.46
N GLU A 626 12.95 38.05 16.56
CA GLU A 626 14.35 38.23 16.18
C GLU A 626 14.84 37.03 15.38
N ILE A 627 15.95 37.19 14.66
CA ILE A 627 16.54 36.10 13.89
C ILE A 627 17.45 35.28 14.80
N TRP A 628 17.18 33.98 14.84
CA TRP A 628 17.96 32.97 15.55
C TRP A 628 18.49 31.93 14.57
N ARG A 629 19.57 31.26 14.95
CA ARG A 629 20.02 30.03 14.31
C ARG A 629 19.98 28.86 15.29
N ILE A 630 19.78 27.66 14.77
CA ILE A 630 19.80 26.40 15.51
C ILE A 630 20.37 25.29 14.63
N ASP A 631 20.95 24.27 15.25
CA ASP A 631 21.40 23.10 14.51
C ASP A 631 20.21 22.20 14.12
N PRO A 632 20.35 21.34 13.10
CA PRO A 632 19.25 20.55 12.54
C PRO A 632 18.68 19.49 13.50
N ASP A 633 19.36 19.24 14.62
CA ASP A 633 18.95 18.35 15.70
C ASP A 633 18.31 19.11 16.90
N GLY A 634 18.20 20.44 16.80
CA GLY A 634 17.67 21.32 17.85
C GLY A 634 18.73 21.80 18.85
N SER A 635 20.00 21.48 18.65
CA SER A 635 21.09 21.94 19.52
C SER A 635 21.64 23.31 19.14
N ASN A 636 22.47 23.89 20.01
CA ASN A 636 23.20 25.14 19.79
C ASN A 636 22.37 26.36 19.31
N PRO A 637 21.21 26.68 19.93
CA PRO A 637 20.46 27.87 19.57
C PRO A 637 21.29 29.14 19.84
N ALA A 638 21.39 30.02 18.84
CA ALA A 638 22.12 31.27 18.95
C ALA A 638 21.35 32.43 18.31
N ARG A 639 21.25 33.52 19.06
CA ARG A 639 20.61 34.78 18.64
C ARG A 639 21.52 35.52 17.65
N LEU A 640 20.98 35.91 16.50
CA LEU A 640 21.70 36.65 15.45
C LEU A 640 21.36 38.14 15.40
N THR A 641 20.14 38.52 15.80
CA THR A 641 19.72 39.93 15.87
C THR A 641 19.11 40.28 17.22
N ALA A 642 19.08 41.57 17.56
CA ALA A 642 18.58 42.05 18.85
C ALA A 642 17.87 43.40 18.72
N GLY A 643 16.72 43.54 19.38
CA GLY A 643 16.04 44.82 19.61
C GLY A 643 15.18 45.34 18.46
N PHE A 644 14.86 44.51 17.48
CA PHE A 644 14.00 44.83 16.34
C PHE A 644 12.94 43.74 16.14
N ASP A 645 11.95 43.99 15.28
CA ASP A 645 10.93 43.02 14.85
C ASP A 645 11.37 42.38 13.53
N ASP A 646 12.36 41.50 13.61
CA ASP A 646 12.98 40.83 12.46
C ASP A 646 12.27 39.50 12.15
N ARG A 647 11.88 39.31 10.88
CA ARG A 647 11.03 38.20 10.41
C ARG A 647 11.46 37.68 9.04
N ASP A 648 10.99 36.48 8.71
CA ASP A 648 11.09 35.88 7.38
C ASP A 648 12.54 35.78 6.85
N PRO A 649 13.47 35.15 7.59
CA PRO A 649 14.84 35.01 7.14
C PRO A 649 14.94 34.12 5.90
N ASP A 650 15.86 34.48 5.02
CA ASP A 650 16.28 33.67 3.89
C ASP A 650 17.81 33.64 3.77
N TRP A 651 18.38 32.43 3.75
CA TRP A 651 19.82 32.22 3.92
C TRP A 651 20.48 31.82 2.59
N HIS A 652 21.44 32.64 2.16
CA HIS A 652 22.30 32.37 1.02
C HIS A 652 23.79 32.34 1.44
N ALA A 653 24.68 31.85 0.58
CA ALA A 653 26.13 31.85 0.86
C ALA A 653 26.69 33.25 1.13
N SER A 654 25.99 34.28 0.63
CA SER A 654 26.31 35.69 0.84
C SER A 654 25.80 36.26 2.17
N GLY A 655 25.05 35.50 2.98
CA GLY A 655 24.46 35.97 4.23
C GLY A 655 22.95 35.75 4.31
N ILE A 656 22.35 36.28 5.38
CA ILE A 656 20.93 36.13 5.69
C ILE A 656 20.23 37.44 5.37
N VAL A 657 19.16 37.40 4.56
CA VAL A 657 18.26 38.53 4.34
C VAL A 657 16.98 38.30 5.13
N PHE A 658 16.39 39.34 5.70
CA PHE A 658 15.15 39.26 6.47
C PHE A 658 14.40 40.59 6.43
N SER A 659 13.14 40.55 6.83
CA SER A 659 12.27 41.71 6.96
C SER A 659 12.46 42.32 8.35
N ARG A 660 12.79 43.60 8.44
CA ARG A 660 12.85 44.35 9.70
C ARG A 660 11.63 45.25 9.81
N GLY A 661 10.76 44.94 10.76
CA GLY A 661 9.62 45.75 11.13
C GLY A 661 10.02 47.06 11.82
N SER A 662 9.14 48.05 11.72
CA SER A 662 9.25 49.33 12.43
C SER A 662 7.92 49.67 13.09
N THR A 663 7.97 50.22 14.30
CA THR A 663 6.79 50.68 15.04
C THR A 663 6.25 52.01 14.53
N THR A 664 7.06 52.79 13.82
CA THR A 664 6.73 54.15 13.36
C THR A 664 6.81 54.32 11.83
N GLY A 665 7.39 53.37 11.12
CA GLY A 665 7.62 53.44 9.67
C GLY A 665 7.38 52.11 8.94
N PRO A 666 7.70 52.03 7.65
CA PRO A 666 7.52 50.84 6.85
C PRO A 666 8.56 49.76 7.22
N ALA A 667 8.20 48.50 7.00
CA ALA A 667 9.15 47.39 7.06
C ALA A 667 10.16 47.50 5.91
N ARG A 668 11.41 47.10 6.17
CA ARG A 668 12.49 47.15 5.19
C ARG A 668 13.28 45.85 5.18
N LEU A 669 14.03 45.60 4.11
CA LEU A 669 14.89 44.42 4.03
C LEU A 669 16.28 44.72 4.57
N VAL A 670 16.80 43.81 5.39
CA VAL A 670 18.14 43.90 5.98
C VAL A 670 18.91 42.63 5.67
N ARG A 671 20.21 42.78 5.38
CA ARG A 671 21.16 41.68 5.23
C ARG A 671 22.16 41.68 6.38
N ILE A 672 22.45 40.50 6.91
CA ILE A 672 23.53 40.25 7.87
C ILE A 672 24.44 39.12 7.37
N ASP A 673 25.64 39.04 7.91
CA ASP A 673 26.51 37.87 7.74
C ASP A 673 25.94 36.65 8.47
N ALA A 674 26.40 35.45 8.12
CA ALA A 674 25.95 34.17 8.71
C ALA A 674 26.14 34.07 10.24
N ASN A 675 27.00 34.91 10.82
CA ASN A 675 27.25 35.01 12.27
C ASN A 675 26.47 36.15 12.95
N GLY A 676 25.64 36.90 12.21
CA GLY A 676 24.90 38.06 12.72
C GLY A 676 25.62 39.40 12.59
N ALA A 677 26.84 39.44 12.06
CA ALA A 677 27.59 40.68 11.89
C ALA A 677 27.15 41.50 10.66
N ASN A 678 27.65 42.74 10.58
CA ASN A 678 27.55 43.62 9.41
C ASN A 678 26.12 43.86 8.87
N PRO A 679 25.15 44.29 9.72
CA PRO A 679 23.81 44.60 9.26
C PRO A 679 23.81 45.73 8.22
N THR A 680 23.22 45.45 7.05
CA THR A 680 23.12 46.38 5.92
C THR A 680 21.68 46.47 5.45
N ASP A 681 21.10 47.66 5.45
CA ASP A 681 19.77 47.89 4.88
C ASP A 681 19.84 47.75 3.35
N LEU A 682 18.97 46.90 2.78
CA LEU A 682 18.86 46.66 1.34
C LEU A 682 17.76 47.50 0.69
N THR A 683 16.72 47.84 1.45
CA THR A 683 15.63 48.71 1.00
C THR A 683 15.30 49.74 2.07
N ASP A 684 14.57 50.78 1.68
CA ASP A 684 14.02 51.80 2.57
C ASP A 684 12.58 51.49 3.02
N GLY A 685 11.98 50.41 2.51
CA GLY A 685 10.58 50.04 2.74
C GLY A 685 9.56 50.83 1.91
N GLY A 686 9.99 51.78 1.08
CA GLY A 686 9.11 52.68 0.32
C GLY A 686 8.38 53.73 1.17
N ALA A 687 7.46 54.49 0.55
CA ALA A 687 6.70 55.53 1.23
C ALA A 687 5.42 54.95 1.86
N GLY A 688 5.41 54.75 3.18
CA GLY A 688 4.26 54.21 3.90
C GLY A 688 4.40 54.27 5.43
N GLY A 689 3.30 54.02 6.15
CA GLY A 689 3.26 53.99 7.62
C GLY A 689 3.45 52.58 8.21
N PRO A 690 3.27 52.42 9.54
CA PRO A 690 3.35 51.11 10.20
C PRO A 690 2.46 50.06 9.53
N GLY A 691 3.01 48.86 9.33
CA GLY A 691 2.30 47.74 8.69
C GLY A 691 2.34 47.74 7.16
N THR A 692 3.01 48.70 6.53
CA THR A 692 3.38 48.69 5.09
C THR A 692 4.86 48.36 4.93
N GLY A 693 5.34 48.16 3.71
CA GLY A 693 6.77 48.01 3.41
C GLY A 693 7.16 46.67 2.81
N ASP A 694 8.46 46.38 2.80
CA ASP A 694 9.06 45.26 2.10
C ASP A 694 9.24 44.06 3.04
N VAL A 695 8.65 42.92 2.68
CA VAL A 695 8.58 41.71 3.52
C VAL A 695 8.77 40.42 2.71
N GLU A 696 8.97 39.30 3.41
CA GLU A 696 9.07 37.95 2.84
C GLU A 696 10.13 37.85 1.71
N PRO A 697 11.40 38.20 1.99
CA PRO A 697 12.45 38.16 0.98
C PRO A 697 12.79 36.74 0.54
N ALA A 698 13.28 36.60 -0.70
CA ALA A 698 13.81 35.37 -1.27
C ALA A 698 15.01 35.65 -2.18
N TRP A 699 16.17 35.10 -1.82
CA TRP A 699 17.40 35.16 -2.60
C TRP A 699 17.24 34.48 -3.96
N SER A 700 17.79 35.10 -5.00
CA SER A 700 18.02 34.40 -6.26
C SER A 700 19.14 33.37 -6.08
N PRO A 701 19.06 32.19 -6.74
CA PRO A 701 20.04 31.12 -6.57
C PRO A 701 21.48 31.52 -6.90
N ASP A 702 21.66 32.53 -7.75
CA ASP A 702 22.96 33.08 -8.14
C ASP A 702 23.51 34.14 -7.18
N GLY A 703 22.74 34.51 -6.14
CA GLY A 703 23.12 35.53 -5.18
C GLY A 703 23.16 36.96 -5.74
N ARG A 704 22.54 37.24 -6.90
CA ARG A 704 22.60 38.55 -7.56
C ARG A 704 21.35 39.42 -7.36
N SER A 705 20.27 38.87 -6.82
CA SER A 705 19.04 39.61 -6.57
C SER A 705 18.23 39.01 -5.42
N VAL A 706 17.26 39.77 -4.92
CA VAL A 706 16.27 39.33 -3.94
C VAL A 706 14.87 39.68 -4.47
N LEU A 707 13.96 38.70 -4.44
CA LEU A 707 12.53 38.93 -4.58
C LEU A 707 11.93 39.25 -3.22
N PHE A 708 10.88 40.05 -3.20
CA PHE A 708 10.16 40.34 -1.97
C PHE A 708 8.74 40.84 -2.26
N VAL A 709 7.90 40.80 -1.24
CA VAL A 709 6.54 41.34 -1.31
C VAL A 709 6.56 42.76 -0.76
N ARG A 710 6.11 43.73 -1.54
CA ARG A 710 5.85 45.08 -1.07
C ARG A 710 4.39 45.20 -0.67
N ARG A 711 4.14 45.47 0.61
CA ARG A 711 2.81 45.69 1.18
C ARG A 711 2.45 47.18 1.09
N LEU A 712 1.40 47.47 0.33
CA LEU A 712 0.88 48.82 0.08
C LEU A 712 -0.29 49.18 1.02
N GLY A 713 -0.85 48.19 1.70
CA GLY A 713 -1.95 48.32 2.66
C GLY A 713 -2.28 46.98 3.33
N THR A 714 -3.41 46.88 4.04
CA THR A 714 -3.77 45.69 4.84
C THR A 714 -4.04 44.42 4.01
N ALA A 715 -4.44 44.57 2.74
CA ALA A 715 -4.74 43.43 1.86
C ALA A 715 -4.20 43.62 0.42
N THR A 716 -3.37 44.63 0.20
CA THR A 716 -2.84 44.96 -1.13
C THR A 716 -1.33 44.90 -1.11
N THR A 717 -0.79 44.05 -1.95
CA THR A 717 0.64 43.82 -2.12
C THR A 717 1.01 43.77 -3.59
N THR A 718 2.31 43.84 -3.85
CA THR A 718 2.89 43.58 -5.16
C THR A 718 4.23 42.87 -5.03
N LEU A 719 4.55 42.03 -5.99
CA LEU A 719 5.85 41.37 -6.10
C LEU A 719 6.92 42.31 -6.66
N MET A 720 8.06 42.39 -6.00
CA MET A 720 9.19 43.27 -6.33
C MET A 720 10.49 42.47 -6.43
N ARG A 721 11.46 43.02 -7.17
CA ARG A 721 12.83 42.50 -7.29
C ARG A 721 13.85 43.61 -7.07
N LEU A 722 14.86 43.34 -6.25
CA LEU A 722 16.06 44.17 -6.08
C LEU A 722 17.28 43.41 -6.63
N ALA A 723 18.01 43.98 -7.58
CA ALA A 723 19.25 43.40 -8.10
C ALA A 723 20.48 44.07 -7.46
N PHE A 724 21.43 43.30 -6.95
CA PHE A 724 22.66 43.83 -6.34
C PHE A 724 23.54 44.43 -7.44
N GLY A 725 23.48 45.76 -7.57
CA GLY A 725 24.05 46.54 -8.67
C GLY A 725 23.10 47.60 -9.24
N ASN A 726 21.79 47.47 -8.96
CA ASN A 726 20.79 48.50 -9.19
C ASN A 726 20.11 48.86 -7.86
N PRO A 727 20.27 50.08 -7.35
CA PRO A 727 19.76 50.45 -6.02
C PRO A 727 18.23 50.61 -5.96
N VAL A 728 17.52 50.53 -7.10
CA VAL A 728 16.07 50.78 -7.15
C VAL A 728 15.31 49.47 -7.36
N PRO A 729 14.46 49.05 -6.40
CA PRO A 729 13.59 47.90 -6.58
C PRO A 729 12.56 48.10 -7.71
N GLN A 730 12.33 47.05 -8.51
CA GLN A 730 11.42 47.08 -9.65
C GLN A 730 10.26 46.08 -9.47
N PRO A 731 9.04 46.39 -9.93
CA PRO A 731 7.94 45.43 -9.95
C PRO A 731 8.21 44.24 -10.89
N VAL A 732 7.75 43.05 -10.51
CA VAL A 732 7.82 41.83 -11.33
C VAL A 732 6.45 41.60 -11.99
N GLY A 733 6.39 41.65 -13.33
CA GLY A 733 5.14 41.97 -14.05
C GLY A 733 4.43 40.82 -14.79
N ALA A 734 3.25 40.44 -14.29
CA ALA A 734 2.12 39.81 -15.03
C ALA A 734 0.84 39.73 -14.18
N LEU A 735 0.98 39.80 -12.86
CA LEU A 735 -0.10 39.55 -11.90
C LEU A 735 -0.85 40.83 -11.48
N GLY A 736 -0.24 42.01 -11.45
CA GLY A 736 -0.87 43.24 -10.94
C GLY A 736 -1.13 43.20 -9.43
N LEU A 737 -1.89 44.17 -8.89
CA LEU A 737 -2.16 44.27 -7.44
C LEU A 737 -3.03 43.12 -6.93
N GLY A 738 -2.67 42.53 -5.79
CA GLY A 738 -3.44 41.48 -5.13
C GLY A 738 -2.91 41.23 -3.73
N GLU A 739 -3.14 40.04 -3.19
CA GLU A 739 -2.47 39.60 -1.95
C GLU A 739 -1.54 38.44 -2.28
N ASP A 740 -0.27 38.79 -2.43
CA ASP A 740 0.85 37.96 -2.81
C ASP A 740 1.64 37.60 -1.55
N ARG A 741 2.01 36.32 -1.41
CA ARG A 741 2.71 35.75 -0.26
C ARG A 741 3.77 34.74 -0.71
N TRP A 742 4.83 34.64 0.07
CA TRP A 742 5.92 33.66 0.01
C TRP A 742 6.55 33.51 -1.39
N PRO A 743 7.12 34.58 -1.98
CA PRO A 743 7.78 34.46 -3.27
C PRO A 743 8.98 33.51 -3.18
N ARG A 744 9.19 32.68 -4.21
CA ARG A 744 10.35 31.78 -4.33
C ARG A 744 10.86 31.72 -5.75
N TRP A 745 12.18 31.59 -5.89
CA TRP A 745 12.82 31.25 -7.16
C TRP A 745 12.75 29.74 -7.41
N SER A 746 12.72 29.33 -8.68
CA SER A 746 13.17 27.97 -9.00
C SER A 746 14.65 27.83 -8.64
N PRO A 747 15.14 26.63 -8.27
CA PRO A 747 16.57 26.45 -7.97
C PRO A 747 17.49 26.68 -9.17
N HIS A 748 16.95 26.61 -10.38
CA HIS A 748 17.66 26.95 -11.62
C HIS A 748 17.63 28.46 -11.95
N GLY A 749 16.80 29.25 -11.25
CA GLY A 749 16.71 30.71 -11.42
C GLY A 749 15.92 31.17 -12.65
N ASP A 750 15.23 30.26 -13.35
CA ASP A 750 14.49 30.51 -14.59
C ASP A 750 12.99 30.81 -14.39
N ARG A 751 12.47 30.66 -13.18
CA ARG A 751 11.05 30.84 -12.82
C ARG A 751 10.86 31.48 -11.46
N ILE A 752 9.69 32.09 -11.28
CA ILE A 752 9.24 32.67 -10.02
C ILE A 752 7.90 32.04 -9.63
N PHE A 753 7.76 31.71 -8.35
CA PHE A 753 6.55 31.15 -7.75
C PHE A 753 6.02 32.11 -6.68
N VAL A 754 4.70 32.24 -6.59
CA VAL A 754 4.04 33.11 -5.59
C VAL A 754 2.65 32.57 -5.22
N ALA A 755 2.31 32.59 -3.93
CA ALA A 755 0.95 32.32 -3.48
C ALA A 755 0.14 33.60 -3.55
N ARG A 756 -1.04 33.56 -4.18
CA ARG A 756 -1.86 34.75 -4.41
C ARG A 756 -3.35 34.53 -4.19
N ARG A 757 -4.02 35.49 -3.55
CA ARG A 757 -5.49 35.54 -3.39
C ARG A 757 -6.09 36.57 -4.36
N ARG A 758 -7.21 36.22 -5.01
CA ARG A 758 -7.99 37.12 -5.89
C ARG A 758 -9.46 37.14 -5.45
N PRO A 759 -9.93 38.21 -4.76
CA PRO A 759 -11.28 38.27 -4.22
C PRO A 759 -12.42 38.22 -5.26
N ALA A 760 -12.21 38.70 -6.48
CA ALA A 760 -13.28 38.88 -7.47
C ALA A 760 -13.65 37.63 -8.30
N ALA A 761 -13.02 36.47 -8.07
CA ALA A 761 -13.16 35.28 -8.92
C ALA A 761 -13.93 34.10 -8.28
N GLY A 762 -14.59 34.32 -7.13
CA GLY A 762 -15.24 33.22 -6.38
C GLY A 762 -14.25 32.16 -5.86
N LEU A 763 -12.96 32.54 -5.73
CA LEU A 763 -11.88 31.69 -5.25
C LEU A 763 -11.51 32.13 -3.83
N ASP A 764 -12.10 31.48 -2.81
CA ASP A 764 -11.69 31.72 -1.43
C ASP A 764 -10.30 31.07 -1.17
N GLY A 765 -9.34 31.86 -0.66
CA GLY A 765 -8.00 31.41 -0.23
C GLY A 765 -6.82 31.70 -1.19
N LEU A 766 -5.60 31.52 -0.69
CA LEU A 766 -4.34 31.68 -1.45
C LEU A 766 -4.15 30.52 -2.44
N ARG A 767 -3.73 30.83 -3.68
CA ARG A 767 -3.47 29.88 -4.77
C ARG A 767 -2.07 30.03 -5.32
N LEU A 768 -1.44 28.94 -5.78
CA LEU A 768 -0.06 28.98 -6.23
C LEU A 768 0.05 29.34 -7.72
N TRP A 769 0.81 30.39 -8.02
CA TRP A 769 1.10 30.87 -9.37
C TRP A 769 2.58 30.67 -9.70
N ALA A 770 2.86 30.46 -10.98
CA ALA A 770 4.20 30.42 -11.54
C ALA A 770 4.30 31.42 -12.71
N MET A 771 5.50 31.96 -12.92
CA MET A 771 5.81 32.89 -14.01
C MET A 771 7.28 32.76 -14.42
N ASP A 772 7.65 33.37 -15.54
CA ASP A 772 9.03 33.45 -16.02
C ASP A 772 9.92 34.28 -15.08
N ALA A 773 11.25 34.07 -15.09
CA ALA A 773 12.20 34.80 -14.24
C ALA A 773 12.22 36.32 -14.44
N ASP A 774 11.74 36.80 -15.59
CA ASP A 774 11.55 38.22 -15.90
C ASP A 774 10.19 38.77 -15.42
N GLY A 775 9.33 37.90 -14.90
CA GLY A 775 7.97 38.19 -14.45
C GLY A 775 6.90 37.93 -15.50
N GLY A 776 7.27 37.66 -16.75
CA GLY A 776 6.35 37.41 -17.87
C GLY A 776 5.59 36.09 -17.73
N ASN A 777 4.51 35.96 -18.51
CA ASN A 777 3.72 34.72 -18.66
C ASN A 777 3.32 34.08 -17.32
N ALA A 778 2.44 34.70 -16.54
CA ALA A 778 1.97 34.08 -15.30
C ALA A 778 0.82 33.08 -15.54
N TRP A 779 0.88 31.91 -14.90
CA TRP A 779 -0.17 30.91 -14.91
C TRP A 779 -0.44 30.33 -13.52
N LEU A 780 -1.67 29.82 -13.32
CA LEU A 780 -2.06 29.12 -12.11
C LEU A 780 -1.45 27.71 -12.13
N LEU A 781 -0.62 27.39 -11.13
CA LEU A 781 0.12 26.13 -11.09
C LEU A 781 -0.74 24.97 -10.55
N ILE A 782 -1.58 25.23 -9.54
CA ILE A 782 -2.47 24.23 -8.96
C ILE A 782 -3.92 24.73 -8.99
N PRO A 783 -4.77 24.22 -9.90
CA PRO A 783 -6.14 24.70 -10.07
C PRO A 783 -7.16 24.04 -9.12
N ASP A 784 -6.74 23.16 -8.21
CA ASP A 784 -7.63 22.48 -7.26
C ASP A 784 -8.24 23.50 -6.28
N GLN A 785 -9.56 23.63 -6.31
CA GLN A 785 -10.26 24.62 -5.49
C GLN A 785 -10.56 24.13 -4.07
N ARG A 786 -10.26 22.87 -3.75
CA ARG A 786 -10.52 22.30 -2.41
C ARG A 786 -9.54 22.80 -1.35
N PHE A 787 -8.40 23.36 -1.76
CA PHE A 787 -7.30 23.70 -0.86
C PHE A 787 -6.86 25.17 -0.98
N ALA A 788 -6.39 25.72 0.14
CA ALA A 788 -5.63 26.97 0.24
C ALA A 788 -4.19 26.66 0.66
N TYR A 789 -3.22 27.43 0.17
CA TYR A 789 -1.79 27.20 0.45
C TYR A 789 -1.26 28.16 1.52
N LEU A 790 -0.49 27.63 2.47
CA LEU A 790 0.03 28.31 3.67
C LEU A 790 1.56 28.34 3.73
N GLY A 791 2.22 28.01 2.61
CA GLY A 791 3.67 27.99 2.45
C GLY A 791 4.07 26.99 1.37
N PHE A 792 5.22 27.20 0.73
CA PHE A 792 5.76 26.26 -0.24
C PHE A 792 7.25 26.50 -0.49
N ASP A 793 7.92 25.48 -1.05
CA ASP A 793 9.29 25.58 -1.51
C ASP A 793 9.53 24.68 -2.75
N PRO A 794 10.02 25.23 -3.88
CA PRO A 794 10.45 24.45 -5.03
C PRO A 794 11.71 23.62 -4.71
N THR A 795 11.82 22.42 -5.26
CA THR A 795 13.01 21.58 -5.08
C THR A 795 13.93 21.64 -6.30
N ARG A 796 15.18 21.21 -6.14
CA ARG A 796 16.17 21.10 -7.22
C ARG A 796 15.76 20.14 -8.35
N HIS A 797 14.70 19.37 -8.16
CA HIS A 797 14.19 18.41 -9.13
C HIS A 797 13.07 18.99 -10.00
N LEU A 798 12.65 20.24 -9.74
CA LEU A 798 11.70 20.98 -10.55
C LEU A 798 12.19 21.11 -12.01
N PRO A 799 11.51 20.49 -12.99
CA PRO A 799 11.92 20.53 -14.39
C PRO A 799 11.72 21.92 -14.98
N ALA A 800 12.46 22.24 -16.04
CA ALA A 800 12.20 23.43 -16.85
C ALA A 800 10.82 23.29 -17.51
N PHE A 801 9.83 24.05 -17.03
CA PHE A 801 8.44 23.97 -17.53
C PHE A 801 8.33 24.43 -18.99
N VAL A 802 7.65 23.62 -19.82
CA VAL A 802 7.05 24.07 -21.08
C VAL A 802 5.68 24.68 -20.77
N THR A 803 5.46 25.93 -21.17
CA THR A 803 4.23 26.69 -20.89
C THR A 803 2.98 25.92 -21.33
N PRO A 804 2.08 25.53 -20.40
CA PRO A 804 0.82 24.89 -20.76
C PRO A 804 -0.04 25.90 -21.52
N GLN A 805 -0.44 25.56 -22.74
CA GLN A 805 -1.56 26.25 -23.42
C GLN A 805 -2.83 25.47 -23.05
N PRO A 806 -3.91 26.13 -22.61
CA PRO A 806 -5.13 25.45 -22.19
C PRO A 806 -5.87 24.90 -23.40
N ASN A 807 -5.60 23.65 -23.79
CA ASN A 807 -6.47 22.91 -24.71
C ASN A 807 -7.66 22.39 -23.90
N ALA A 808 -8.66 23.24 -23.68
CA ALA A 808 -9.93 22.84 -23.08
C ALA A 808 -10.72 22.00 -24.09
N VAL A 809 -10.80 20.68 -23.89
CA VAL A 809 -11.71 19.84 -24.66
C VAL A 809 -13.10 19.97 -24.05
N LEU A 810 -14.06 20.45 -24.85
CA LEU A 810 -15.45 20.61 -24.46
C LEU A 810 -16.18 19.28 -24.61
N VAL A 811 -16.88 18.85 -23.56
CA VAL A 811 -17.88 17.78 -23.68
C VAL A 811 -19.28 18.37 -23.45
N PRO A 812 -20.10 18.52 -24.52
CA PRO A 812 -21.49 18.94 -24.41
C PRO A 812 -22.33 18.02 -23.52
N ALA A 813 -23.31 18.58 -22.80
CA ALA A 813 -24.26 17.80 -22.00
C ALA A 813 -25.03 16.75 -22.80
N ALA A 814 -25.26 17.00 -24.10
CA ALA A 814 -25.96 16.08 -25.00
C ALA A 814 -25.22 14.75 -25.22
N ASP A 815 -23.90 14.72 -24.99
CA ASP A 815 -23.06 13.54 -25.20
C ASP A 815 -22.97 12.65 -23.94
N GLY A 816 -23.62 13.05 -22.84
CA GLY A 816 -23.70 12.27 -21.61
C GLY A 816 -25.07 11.63 -21.37
N THR A 817 -25.11 10.67 -20.45
CA THR A 817 -26.35 9.99 -20.02
C THR A 817 -26.76 10.48 -18.64
N PHE A 818 -28.06 10.57 -18.40
CA PHE A 818 -28.60 11.02 -17.12
C PHE A 818 -29.41 9.90 -16.48
N SER A 819 -29.45 9.89 -15.15
CA SER A 819 -30.30 9.00 -14.37
C SER A 819 -30.74 9.69 -13.10
N LEU A 820 -31.99 9.46 -12.72
CA LEU A 820 -32.56 9.99 -11.48
C LEU A 820 -31.98 9.21 -10.29
N GLN A 821 -31.51 9.92 -9.27
CA GLN A 821 -31.04 9.32 -8.01
C GLN A 821 -32.10 9.45 -6.90
N ALA A 822 -32.84 10.55 -6.89
CA ALA A 822 -33.91 10.82 -5.93
C ALA A 822 -34.95 11.78 -6.53
N GLY A 823 -36.19 11.69 -6.09
CA GLY A 823 -37.31 12.49 -6.60
C GLY A 823 -38.04 11.81 -7.75
N ARG A 824 -38.91 12.57 -8.42
CA ARG A 824 -39.71 12.10 -9.57
C ARG A 824 -39.69 13.14 -10.68
N LEU A 825 -39.70 12.69 -11.93
CA LEU A 825 -39.86 13.60 -13.07
C LEU A 825 -41.25 14.26 -12.99
N SER A 826 -41.31 15.58 -13.18
CA SER A 826 -42.59 16.27 -13.26
C SER A 826 -43.34 15.86 -14.54
N GLN A 827 -44.68 15.81 -14.48
CA GLN A 827 -45.52 15.30 -15.58
C GLN A 827 -45.18 16.00 -16.91
N GLY A 828 -44.79 15.21 -17.92
CA GLY A 828 -44.55 15.68 -19.30
C GLY A 828 -43.16 15.38 -19.88
N SER A 829 -42.26 14.70 -19.15
CA SER A 829 -40.86 14.49 -19.60
C SER A 829 -40.47 13.01 -19.70
N ASP A 830 -40.75 12.37 -20.84
CA ASP A 830 -40.39 10.97 -21.10
C ASP A 830 -38.96 10.77 -21.68
N ARG A 831 -38.12 11.80 -21.70
CA ARG A 831 -36.71 11.68 -22.11
C ARG A 831 -35.76 12.54 -21.25
N LEU A 832 -34.61 11.94 -20.97
CA LEU A 832 -33.51 12.50 -20.20
C LEU A 832 -32.67 13.40 -21.12
N VAL A 833 -32.67 14.71 -20.82
CA VAL A 833 -32.00 15.87 -21.47
C VAL A 833 -32.76 16.53 -22.62
N ARG A 834 -32.66 17.88 -22.67
CA ARG A 834 -33.26 18.81 -23.64
C ARG A 834 -33.57 18.16 -25.01
N ASP A 835 -34.81 18.30 -25.47
CA ASP A 835 -35.15 18.04 -26.86
C ASP A 835 -34.54 19.12 -27.78
N GLU A 836 -34.74 18.96 -29.09
CA GLU A 836 -34.26 19.88 -30.14
C GLU A 836 -34.79 21.33 -29.98
N ASP A 837 -35.73 21.59 -29.06
CA ASP A 837 -36.37 22.89 -28.80
C ASP A 837 -35.93 23.57 -27.48
N GLY A 838 -35.09 22.94 -26.66
CA GLY A 838 -34.34 23.60 -25.59
C GLY A 838 -35.03 23.78 -24.22
N GLN A 839 -36.06 23.01 -23.87
CA GLN A 839 -36.81 23.12 -22.61
C GLN A 839 -36.08 22.59 -21.35
N VAL A 840 -36.30 23.21 -20.18
CA VAL A 840 -35.66 22.91 -18.87
C VAL A 840 -36.38 21.76 -18.15
N LEU A 841 -35.63 20.75 -17.68
CA LEU A 841 -36.16 19.63 -16.87
C LEU A 841 -36.34 20.03 -15.40
N GLY A 842 -37.53 19.77 -14.85
CA GLY A 842 -37.83 19.87 -13.42
C GLY A 842 -37.90 18.50 -12.76
N ILE A 843 -37.18 18.32 -11.65
CA ILE A 843 -37.21 17.10 -10.83
C ILE A 843 -37.94 17.43 -9.54
N ALA A 844 -39.15 16.90 -9.37
CA ALA A 844 -39.91 17.04 -8.14
C ALA A 844 -39.20 16.31 -7.00
N THR A 845 -39.05 16.98 -5.86
CA THR A 845 -38.46 16.42 -4.65
C THR A 845 -39.33 15.30 -4.07
N GLU A 846 -38.70 14.37 -3.36
CA GLU A 846 -39.39 13.32 -2.60
C GLU A 846 -38.90 13.34 -1.15
N LEU A 847 -39.80 12.99 -0.22
CA LEU A 847 -39.49 12.98 1.20
C LEU A 847 -38.57 11.80 1.54
N PHE A 848 -37.37 12.11 2.03
CA PHE A 848 -36.39 11.14 2.48
C PHE A 848 -35.85 11.55 3.85
N GLU A 849 -35.99 10.68 4.86
CA GLU A 849 -35.53 10.91 6.24
C GLU A 849 -35.97 12.27 6.84
N GLY A 850 -37.17 12.74 6.48
CA GLY A 850 -37.72 14.02 6.98
C GLY A 850 -37.24 15.26 6.23
N ARG A 851 -36.60 15.12 5.07
CA ARG A 851 -36.17 16.21 4.18
C ARG A 851 -36.69 16.00 2.76
N GLU A 852 -36.86 17.08 2.00
CA GLU A 852 -37.29 17.02 0.60
C GLU A 852 -36.04 16.99 -0.30
N VAL A 853 -35.83 15.88 -1.01
CA VAL A 853 -34.60 15.64 -1.78
C VAL A 853 -34.91 15.36 -3.25
N ALA A 854 -34.13 15.96 -4.15
CA ALA A 854 -34.10 15.66 -5.58
C ALA A 854 -32.64 15.46 -6.02
N GLY A 855 -32.37 14.43 -6.83
CA GLY A 855 -31.01 14.08 -7.22
C GLY A 855 -30.91 13.64 -8.67
N LEU A 856 -29.94 14.21 -9.40
CA LEU A 856 -29.64 13.89 -10.80
C LEU A 856 -28.20 13.42 -10.93
N LEU A 857 -27.99 12.24 -11.51
CA LEU A 857 -26.67 11.73 -11.86
C LEU A 857 -26.43 11.88 -13.36
N PHE A 858 -25.44 12.67 -13.73
CA PHE A 858 -24.88 12.81 -15.06
C PHE A 858 -23.65 11.93 -15.24
N ARG A 859 -23.58 11.18 -16.34
CA ARG A 859 -22.44 10.36 -16.71
C ARG A 859 -21.93 10.77 -18.08
N VAL A 860 -20.64 11.06 -18.18
CA VAL A 860 -20.02 11.48 -19.43
C VAL A 860 -18.70 10.75 -19.63
N THR A 861 -18.49 10.23 -20.84
CA THR A 861 -17.20 9.65 -21.22
C THR A 861 -16.32 10.75 -21.78
N LEU A 862 -15.20 11.01 -21.11
CA LEU A 862 -14.23 12.00 -21.54
C LEU A 862 -13.56 11.54 -22.85
N PRO A 863 -13.42 12.41 -23.88
CA PRO A 863 -12.78 12.08 -25.15
C PRO A 863 -11.24 12.00 -25.03
N VAL A 864 -10.74 11.14 -24.14
CA VAL A 864 -9.32 10.90 -23.91
C VAL A 864 -9.01 9.42 -24.01
N ALA A 865 -8.05 9.05 -24.86
CA ALA A 865 -7.62 7.66 -25.03
C ALA A 865 -6.96 7.08 -23.76
N ASP A 866 -6.35 7.96 -22.96
CA ASP A 866 -5.75 7.62 -21.67
C ASP A 866 -6.20 8.65 -20.62
N PRO A 867 -7.10 8.27 -19.70
CA PRO A 867 -7.54 9.13 -18.60
C PRO A 867 -6.39 9.67 -17.73
N GLN A 868 -5.23 9.02 -17.72
CA GLN A 868 -4.05 9.50 -16.98
C GLN A 868 -3.42 10.76 -17.59
N ARG A 869 -3.77 11.10 -18.84
CA ARG A 869 -3.33 12.34 -19.52
C ARG A 869 -4.10 13.56 -19.05
N VAL A 870 -5.22 13.40 -18.35
CA VAL A 870 -5.97 14.52 -17.78
C VAL A 870 -5.18 15.10 -16.60
N ALA A 871 -4.97 16.41 -16.61
CA ALA A 871 -4.30 17.17 -15.55
C ALA A 871 -5.33 17.72 -14.55
N ALA A 872 -6.46 18.20 -15.05
CA ALA A 872 -7.57 18.69 -14.26
C ALA A 872 -8.87 18.63 -15.06
N VAL A 873 -9.99 18.61 -14.36
CA VAL A 873 -11.33 18.72 -14.92
C VAL A 873 -12.07 19.85 -14.22
N ARG A 874 -12.76 20.68 -15.00
CA ARG A 874 -13.71 21.67 -14.51
C ARG A 874 -15.10 21.28 -14.94
N CYS A 875 -16.00 21.20 -13.98
CA CYS A 875 -17.41 21.00 -14.21
C CYS A 875 -18.12 22.32 -13.97
N THR A 876 -18.95 22.74 -14.91
CA THR A 876 -19.83 23.91 -14.79
C THR A 876 -21.27 23.44 -14.92
N VAL A 877 -22.12 23.77 -13.95
CA VAL A 877 -23.52 23.37 -13.89
C VAL A 877 -24.37 24.62 -13.70
N THR A 878 -25.43 24.77 -14.48
CA THR A 878 -26.48 25.77 -14.22
C THR A 878 -27.69 25.05 -13.65
N ALA A 879 -27.96 25.30 -12.37
CA ALA A 879 -29.02 24.63 -11.63
C ALA A 879 -29.68 25.59 -10.63
N GLY A 880 -30.86 25.21 -10.14
CA GLY A 880 -31.63 26.01 -9.18
C GLY A 880 -32.74 25.18 -8.52
N LEU A 881 -33.23 25.67 -7.39
CA LEU A 881 -34.35 25.06 -6.66
C LEU A 881 -35.56 25.98 -6.75
N SER A 882 -36.75 25.44 -7.00
CA SER A 882 -37.99 26.24 -7.07
C SER A 882 -38.42 26.82 -5.71
N ARG A 883 -37.83 26.31 -4.62
CA ARG A 883 -37.99 26.80 -3.25
C ARG A 883 -36.61 26.90 -2.60
N THR A 884 -36.40 27.94 -1.81
CA THR A 884 -35.20 28.11 -0.97
C THR A 884 -35.62 28.55 0.43
N ASP A 885 -35.08 27.89 1.44
CA ASP A 885 -35.21 28.26 2.86
C ASP A 885 -33.83 28.27 3.53
N ASP A 886 -33.79 28.56 4.83
CA ASP A 886 -32.52 28.79 5.50
C ASP A 886 -31.60 27.58 5.59
N ASP A 887 -32.18 26.37 5.54
CA ASP A 887 -31.49 25.09 5.61
C ASP A 887 -31.44 24.36 4.25
N SER A 888 -31.81 25.05 3.15
CA SER A 888 -31.73 24.52 1.79
C SER A 888 -30.31 24.60 1.23
N PHE A 889 -29.83 23.54 0.60
CA PHE A 889 -28.53 23.54 -0.07
C PHE A 889 -28.57 22.82 -1.42
N LEU A 890 -27.74 23.32 -2.32
CA LEU A 890 -27.41 22.68 -3.58
C LEU A 890 -26.03 22.05 -3.45
N ARG A 891 -25.94 20.74 -3.69
CA ARG A 891 -24.68 19.99 -3.66
C ARG A 891 -24.31 19.50 -5.05
N LEU A 892 -23.06 19.74 -5.43
CA LEU A 892 -22.42 19.19 -6.62
C LEU A 892 -21.30 18.25 -6.17
N ALA A 893 -21.41 16.99 -6.59
CA ALA A 893 -20.47 15.95 -6.19
C ALA A 893 -19.94 15.19 -7.41
N LEU A 894 -18.64 14.86 -7.38
CA LEU A 894 -18.11 13.84 -8.28
C LEU A 894 -18.07 12.50 -7.55
N ARG A 895 -18.53 11.45 -8.21
CA ARG A 895 -18.45 10.10 -7.65
C ARG A 895 -17.02 9.60 -7.71
N ASN A 896 -16.53 9.04 -6.61
CA ASN A 896 -15.22 8.41 -6.54
C ASN A 896 -15.36 6.90 -6.77
N PHE A 897 -14.83 6.40 -7.89
CA PHE A 897 -14.94 4.98 -8.25
C PHE A 897 -14.01 4.08 -7.41
N VAL A 898 -12.97 4.65 -6.82
CA VAL A 898 -11.96 3.89 -6.06
C VAL A 898 -12.40 3.71 -4.60
N ALA A 899 -13.07 4.70 -4.03
CA ALA A 899 -13.44 4.73 -2.62
C ALA A 899 -14.94 4.51 -2.34
N GLU A 900 -15.74 4.23 -3.38
CA GLU A 900 -17.20 4.05 -3.33
C GLU A 900 -17.94 5.15 -2.52
N ARG A 901 -17.40 6.38 -2.55
CA ARG A 901 -17.94 7.53 -1.81
C ARG A 901 -18.12 8.73 -2.72
N HIS A 902 -18.99 9.66 -2.31
CA HIS A 902 -19.08 10.98 -2.92
C HIS A 902 -17.97 11.87 -2.34
N ASP A 903 -17.15 12.46 -3.20
CA ASP A 903 -16.37 13.63 -2.79
C ASP A 903 -17.19 14.85 -3.21
N SER A 904 -17.89 15.48 -2.25
CA SER A 904 -18.54 16.77 -2.48
C SER A 904 -17.48 17.80 -2.83
N ILE A 905 -17.66 18.48 -3.97
CA ILE A 905 -16.71 19.50 -4.42
C ILE A 905 -17.27 20.90 -4.22
N LEU A 906 -18.60 21.05 -4.29
CA LEU A 906 -19.27 22.30 -3.95
C LEU A 906 -20.57 22.02 -3.21
N GLU A 907 -20.76 22.68 -2.06
CA GLU A 907 -22.02 22.75 -1.33
C GLU A 907 -22.28 24.23 -1.08
N THR A 908 -23.43 24.71 -1.54
CA THR A 908 -23.73 26.14 -1.52
C THR A 908 -25.19 26.36 -1.23
N LYS A 909 -25.48 27.42 -0.47
CA LYS A 909 -26.85 27.87 -0.22
C LYS A 909 -27.33 28.68 -1.43
N PRO A 910 -28.37 28.25 -2.15
CA PRO A 910 -28.92 29.03 -3.24
C PRO A 910 -29.53 30.32 -2.69
N THR A 911 -29.08 31.47 -3.21
CA THR A 911 -29.52 32.81 -2.76
C THR A 911 -30.82 33.27 -3.42
N THR A 912 -31.24 32.60 -4.50
CA THR A 912 -32.49 32.86 -5.23
C THR A 912 -33.12 31.54 -5.68
N THR A 913 -34.42 31.56 -5.97
CA THR A 913 -35.16 30.41 -6.55
C THR A 913 -34.94 30.24 -8.07
N GLY A 914 -34.03 31.02 -8.65
CA GLY A 914 -33.67 30.99 -10.06
C GLY A 914 -32.53 30.03 -10.38
N LEU A 915 -32.22 29.87 -11.66
CA LEU A 915 -31.03 29.16 -12.12
C LEU A 915 -29.78 30.01 -11.86
N ALA A 916 -28.74 29.40 -11.31
CA ALA A 916 -27.43 30.01 -11.16
C ALA A 916 -26.35 29.07 -11.72
N THR A 917 -25.27 29.64 -12.23
CA THR A 917 -24.13 28.88 -12.75
C THR A 917 -23.10 28.67 -11.65
N TYR A 918 -22.80 27.40 -11.39
CA TYR A 918 -21.81 26.93 -10.46
C TYR A 918 -20.69 26.28 -11.24
N ALA A 919 -19.43 26.49 -10.83
CA ALA A 919 -18.30 25.83 -11.46
C ALA A 919 -17.30 25.39 -10.40
N PHE A 920 -16.74 24.19 -10.56
CA PHE A 920 -15.65 23.71 -9.73
C PHE A 920 -14.57 23.03 -10.56
N THR A 921 -13.32 23.10 -10.09
CA THR A 921 -12.17 22.44 -10.73
C THR A 921 -11.49 21.48 -9.76
N THR A 922 -11.20 20.26 -10.22
CA THR A 922 -10.42 19.26 -9.48
C THR A 922 -9.29 18.69 -10.32
N SER A 923 -8.15 18.43 -9.68
CA SER A 923 -7.02 17.69 -10.26
C SER A 923 -7.03 16.20 -9.87
N SER A 924 -8.04 15.76 -9.12
CA SER A 924 -8.13 14.35 -8.69
C SER A 924 -8.65 13.45 -9.80
N LEU A 925 -7.82 12.51 -10.23
CA LEU A 925 -8.19 11.50 -11.22
C LEU A 925 -9.04 10.35 -10.65
N ALA A 926 -9.24 10.27 -9.33
CA ALA A 926 -10.05 9.21 -8.70
C ALA A 926 -11.54 9.24 -9.12
N HIS A 927 -11.96 10.35 -9.75
CA HIS A 927 -13.31 10.55 -10.26
C HIS A 927 -13.50 10.11 -11.72
N ILE A 928 -12.42 9.71 -12.39
CA ILE A 928 -12.45 9.22 -13.77
C ILE A 928 -12.07 7.74 -13.75
N ASP A 929 -12.94 6.87 -14.27
CA ASP A 929 -12.62 5.44 -14.34
C ASP A 929 -11.63 5.11 -15.47
N HIS A 930 -11.24 3.83 -15.58
CA HIS A 930 -10.32 3.37 -16.63
C HIS A 930 -10.86 3.50 -18.06
N ALA A 931 -12.17 3.68 -18.23
CA ALA A 931 -12.83 3.91 -19.51
C ALA A 931 -13.03 5.40 -19.82
N GLY A 932 -12.56 6.30 -18.94
CA GLY A 932 -12.74 7.74 -19.09
C GLY A 932 -14.12 8.24 -18.64
N LEU A 933 -14.90 7.42 -17.93
CA LEU A 933 -16.22 7.81 -17.43
C LEU A 933 -16.09 8.72 -16.21
N LEU A 934 -16.75 9.87 -16.27
CA LEU A 934 -16.92 10.82 -15.18
C LEU A 934 -18.39 10.81 -14.74
N GLN A 935 -18.62 10.74 -13.43
CA GLN A 935 -19.96 10.77 -12.83
C GLN A 935 -20.12 12.01 -11.95
N LEU A 936 -21.04 12.90 -12.35
CA LEU A 936 -21.37 14.15 -11.69
C LEU A 936 -22.80 14.09 -11.15
N GLU A 937 -22.96 14.34 -9.87
CA GLU A 937 -24.25 14.37 -9.19
C GLU A 937 -24.62 15.81 -8.81
N VAL A 938 -25.88 16.16 -9.08
CA VAL A 938 -26.51 17.42 -8.67
C VAL A 938 -27.64 17.07 -7.72
N ILE A 939 -27.53 17.51 -6.47
CA ILE A 939 -28.51 17.21 -5.41
C ILE A 939 -29.08 18.51 -4.88
N GLY A 940 -30.41 18.59 -4.87
CA GLY A 940 -31.17 19.57 -4.11
C GLY A 940 -31.66 18.96 -2.80
N ASP A 941 -31.32 19.58 -1.69
CA ASP A 941 -31.76 19.15 -0.36
C ASP A 941 -32.41 20.34 0.36
N LEU A 942 -33.67 20.18 0.74
CA LEU A 942 -34.49 21.22 1.34
C LEU A 942 -35.12 20.77 2.65
N SER A 943 -35.47 21.74 3.49
CA SER A 943 -36.30 21.49 4.68
C SER A 943 -37.66 20.89 4.26
N PRO A 944 -38.27 20.04 5.10
CA PRO A 944 -39.58 19.47 4.82
C PRO A 944 -40.64 20.55 4.59
N GLY A 945 -41.47 20.38 3.56
CA GLY A 945 -42.45 21.38 3.13
C GLY A 945 -43.20 20.94 1.88
N ALA A 946 -43.84 21.89 1.17
CA ALA A 946 -44.43 21.60 -0.12
C ALA A 946 -43.36 21.12 -1.13
N THR A 947 -43.73 20.18 -1.99
CA THR A 947 -42.87 19.61 -3.03
C THR A 947 -42.21 20.73 -3.84
N ALA A 948 -40.89 20.68 -3.95
CA ALA A 948 -40.09 21.61 -4.71
C ALA A 948 -39.54 20.93 -5.98
N GLU A 949 -38.94 21.70 -6.87
CA GLU A 949 -38.31 21.20 -8.09
C GLU A 949 -36.83 21.58 -8.11
N LEU A 950 -35.96 20.59 -8.32
CA LEU A 950 -34.59 20.81 -8.78
C LEU A 950 -34.61 20.99 -10.31
N ARG A 951 -34.14 22.14 -10.78
CA ARG A 951 -34.01 22.47 -12.20
C ARG A 951 -32.55 22.43 -12.58
N VAL A 952 -32.21 21.68 -13.62
CA VAL A 952 -30.86 21.63 -14.18
C VAL A 952 -30.95 21.98 -15.67
N ASP A 953 -30.29 23.07 -16.04
CA ASP A 953 -30.44 23.68 -17.37
C ASP A 953 -29.23 23.40 -18.27
N TYR A 954 -28.03 23.52 -17.71
CA TYR A 954 -26.79 23.41 -18.48
C TYR A 954 -25.72 22.69 -17.68
N LEU A 955 -24.95 21.85 -18.36
CA LEU A 955 -23.80 21.14 -17.79
C LEU A 955 -22.67 21.13 -18.81
N LYS A 956 -21.49 21.54 -18.39
CA LYS A 956 -20.27 21.60 -19.19
C LYS A 956 -19.13 20.95 -18.44
N VAL A 957 -18.38 20.10 -19.13
CA VAL A 957 -17.11 19.56 -18.64
C VAL A 957 -15.99 20.08 -19.53
N GLU A 958 -15.01 20.72 -18.92
CA GLU A 958 -13.76 21.15 -19.53
C GLU A 958 -12.63 20.32 -18.91
N MET A 959 -11.65 19.92 -19.71
CA MET A 959 -10.45 19.24 -19.21
C MET A 959 -9.18 19.92 -19.68
N TRP A 960 -8.12 19.80 -18.89
CA TRP A 960 -6.77 20.17 -19.29
C TRP A 960 -5.94 18.90 -19.43
N LEU A 961 -5.14 18.80 -20.49
CA LEU A 961 -4.24 17.68 -20.74
C LEU A 961 -2.81 18.01 -20.27
N ARG A 962 -2.05 16.97 -19.92
CA ARG A 962 -0.67 17.07 -19.45
C ARG A 962 0.34 17.35 -20.57
N ASP A 963 -0.01 17.08 -21.83
CA ASP A 963 0.84 17.26 -23.01
C ASP A 963 0.07 17.88 -24.20
N ARG A 964 0.80 18.50 -25.14
CA ARG A 964 0.21 19.22 -26.31
C ARG A 964 -0.22 18.32 -27.47
N THR A 965 0.11 17.03 -27.43
CA THR A 965 -0.17 16.12 -28.54
C THR A 965 -1.66 15.76 -28.58
N PRO A 966 -2.38 16.01 -29.68
CA PRO A 966 -3.81 15.73 -29.78
C PRO A 966 -4.18 14.28 -29.42
#